data_AF-A0A7R9HZR0-F1
#
_entry.id   AF-A0A7R9HZR0-F1
#
_cell.length_a   1.000
_cell.length_b   1.000
_cell.length_c   1.000
_cell.angle_alpha   90.00
_cell.angle_beta   90.00
_cell.angle_gamma   90.00
#
_symmetry.space_group_name_H-M   'P 1'
#
loop_
_entity.id
_entity.type
_entity.pdbx_description
1 polymer ?
#
loop_
_entity_poly.entity_id
_entity_poly.type
_entity_poly.pdbx_seq_one_letter_code
_entity_poly.pdbx_strand_id
1 'polypeptide(L)'
;MQIYPDGIRHIRADKRINEWKTPGKKTIVKCAVNQRQVVIALTGGELVYFEMDPTGQLNEYTERKEMPSEAVCMALANVPAGEQRSRFLAVGLADNTVRIISLDPSDCLSPLSMQALPAAPESLCIVEMGAGDTGPDGEPGKQGILYLNIGLQNGVLLRTVLDQVTGDLADTRTRYLGSRPVKLFRIHMQGSEAVLAMSSRSWLSYYYQNRFHLTPLSYESLEYASGFSSEQCPEGIVAISTNTLRILALEKLGAVFNQVSFPVDFTPRKFVIHTESAHLIITETEHNAYTEETKKQRRIQMAEEMQEAAGEEEQELAREMAEAFLNEDLPENTFSAPKAGPGMWASVIRLLDPVEGKTEQCVKLDQNEAALSIALCKFSNQPESQQFVVVGVAKDYQLNPRQVGGGSLYTYRLNADCTNMELVHKTSLDEVPTAICSFQGRLLVGVGRMLRLYDMGKKKMLRKCENKHIPNMIVNIQAVGQRVYVSDVQESVYFVRYKRQENQLIIFADDTHPRWITATTVLDYGTIATADKFGNIAIIRLPGSVSDDVDEDPTGNKALWDRGLLNGASQKAGIISNFHVGEVCMSLQKATLIPGGSESLVYTTLSGTVGVLVPFTSHEDQDFFQHLEMHMRSENPPLCGRDHLSFRSYYYPVKNVLDGDLCEQFNSIDLAKQKSIADDLDRTPSEVSKKLEDIRTRYAF
;
A
#
# COMPACT_ATOMS: atom_id res chain seq x y z
N MET A 1 39.72 -6.56 -15.65
CA MET A 1 40.50 -7.29 -14.63
C MET A 1 39.60 -8.36 -14.02
N GLN A 2 40.14 -9.51 -13.64
CA GLN A 2 39.41 -10.58 -12.94
C GLN A 2 40.09 -10.87 -11.61
N ILE A 3 39.32 -10.94 -10.52
CA ILE A 3 39.80 -11.31 -9.19
C ILE A 3 39.19 -12.67 -8.83
N TYR A 4 39.99 -13.58 -8.29
CA TYR A 4 39.58 -14.91 -7.88
C TYR A 4 40.36 -15.31 -6.60
N PRO A 5 39.94 -16.36 -5.86
CA PRO A 5 40.51 -16.64 -4.54
C PRO A 5 42.03 -16.81 -4.50
N ASP A 6 42.64 -17.33 -5.57
CA ASP A 6 44.08 -17.61 -5.64
C ASP A 6 44.90 -16.46 -6.29
N GLY A 7 44.27 -15.36 -6.70
CA GLY A 7 45.01 -14.25 -7.31
C GLY A 7 44.20 -13.21 -8.09
N ILE A 8 44.93 -12.37 -8.81
CA ILE A 8 44.41 -11.33 -9.70
C ILE A 8 44.91 -11.60 -11.10
N ARG A 9 44.00 -11.59 -12.08
CA ARG A 9 44.30 -11.70 -13.50
C ARG A 9 43.98 -10.38 -14.22
N HIS A 10 45.01 -9.73 -14.71
CA HIS A 10 44.89 -8.52 -15.52
C HIS A 10 45.04 -8.87 -17.01
N ILE A 11 43.94 -8.77 -17.74
CA ILE A 11 43.85 -9.05 -19.19
C ILE A 11 43.77 -7.71 -19.91
N ARG A 12 44.77 -7.42 -20.75
CA ARG A 12 44.83 -6.20 -21.57
C ARG A 12 44.14 -6.40 -22.92
N ALA A 13 43.82 -5.30 -23.60
CA ALA A 13 43.18 -5.33 -24.93
C ALA A 13 44.00 -6.08 -26.00
N ASP A 14 45.32 -6.10 -25.85
CA ASP A 14 46.25 -6.85 -26.69
C ASP A 14 46.40 -8.34 -26.29
N LYS A 15 45.50 -8.83 -25.43
CA LYS A 15 45.46 -10.21 -24.90
C LYS A 15 46.66 -10.59 -24.02
N ARG A 16 47.51 -9.64 -23.60
CA ARG A 16 48.53 -9.92 -22.57
C ARG A 16 47.85 -10.16 -21.22
N ILE A 17 48.32 -11.19 -20.52
CA ILE A 17 47.80 -11.59 -19.22
C ILE A 17 48.92 -11.42 -18.19
N ASN A 18 48.70 -10.53 -17.23
CA ASN A 18 49.54 -10.43 -16.04
C ASN A 18 48.78 -11.09 -14.89
N GLU A 19 49.42 -12.06 -14.24
CA GLU A 19 48.83 -12.81 -13.13
C GLU A 19 49.60 -12.51 -11.85
N TRP A 20 48.88 -12.08 -10.81
CA TRP A 20 49.40 -11.91 -9.47
C TRP A 20 48.84 -13.05 -8.62
N LYS A 21 49.72 -13.83 -7.99
CA LYS A 21 49.33 -14.96 -7.14
C LYS A 21 49.31 -14.51 -5.69
N THR A 22 48.38 -15.08 -4.91
CA THR A 22 48.33 -14.78 -3.49
C THR A 22 49.63 -15.19 -2.77
N PRO A 23 50.09 -14.40 -1.79
CA PRO A 23 51.31 -14.70 -1.06
C PRO A 23 51.13 -15.91 -0.14
N GLY A 24 52.00 -16.91 -0.29
CA GLY A 24 52.04 -18.08 0.59
C GLY A 24 50.81 -18.99 0.42
N LYS A 25 50.15 -19.32 1.53
CA LYS A 25 48.93 -20.14 1.57
C LYS A 25 47.65 -19.31 1.79
N LYS A 26 47.75 -17.98 1.69
CA LYS A 26 46.61 -17.08 1.88
C LYS A 26 45.71 -17.09 0.64
N THR A 27 44.43 -16.86 0.82
CA THR A 27 43.46 -16.64 -0.27
C THR A 27 42.82 -15.25 -0.14
N ILE A 28 42.31 -14.72 -1.24
CA ILE A 28 41.53 -13.48 -1.27
C ILE A 28 40.13 -13.79 -0.77
N VAL A 29 39.71 -13.09 0.30
CA VAL A 29 38.39 -13.24 0.92
C VAL A 29 37.42 -12.19 0.38
N LYS A 30 37.88 -10.95 0.22
CA LYS A 30 37.09 -9.82 -0.30
C LYS A 30 37.93 -8.94 -1.21
N CYS A 31 37.23 -8.21 -2.07
CA CYS A 31 37.84 -7.21 -2.95
C CYS A 31 36.91 -6.01 -3.12
N ALA A 32 37.50 -4.84 -3.35
CA ALA A 32 36.83 -3.65 -3.82
C ALA A 32 37.58 -3.10 -5.03
N VAL A 33 36.84 -2.76 -6.08
CA VAL A 33 37.40 -2.33 -7.37
C VAL A 33 36.71 -1.05 -7.82
N ASN A 34 37.45 -0.19 -8.50
CA ASN A 34 36.89 0.89 -9.30
C ASN A 34 37.63 0.97 -10.65
N GLN A 35 37.53 2.11 -11.35
CA GLN A 35 38.14 2.31 -12.68
C GLN A 35 39.67 2.18 -12.68
N ARG A 36 40.35 2.57 -11.58
CA ARG A 36 41.81 2.73 -11.54
C ARG A 36 42.50 2.15 -10.31
N GLN A 37 41.75 1.67 -9.35
CA GLN A 37 42.23 1.20 -8.05
C GLN A 37 41.61 -0.15 -7.72
N VAL A 38 42.40 -0.99 -7.08
CA VAL A 38 41.99 -2.31 -6.62
C VAL A 38 42.52 -2.54 -5.23
N VAL A 39 41.62 -2.89 -4.32
CA VAL A 39 41.97 -3.28 -2.96
C VAL A 39 41.46 -4.69 -2.73
N ILE A 40 42.33 -5.55 -2.18
CA ILE A 40 41.97 -6.92 -1.79
C ILE A 40 42.23 -7.12 -0.29
N ALA A 41 41.42 -7.97 0.32
CA ALA A 41 41.63 -8.47 1.67
C ALA A 41 41.96 -9.96 1.63
N LEU A 42 43.10 -10.33 2.21
CA LEU A 42 43.54 -11.71 2.34
C LEU A 42 43.05 -12.32 3.66
N THR A 43 43.09 -13.65 3.75
CA THR A 43 42.88 -14.39 5.01
C THR A 43 43.79 -13.86 6.12
N GLY A 44 43.23 -13.58 7.29
CA GLY A 44 43.92 -12.92 8.41
C GLY A 44 43.82 -11.40 8.43
N GLY A 45 43.00 -10.79 7.57
CA GLY A 45 42.70 -9.35 7.62
C GLY A 45 43.77 -8.44 7.02
N GLU A 46 44.68 -8.98 6.19
CA GLU A 46 45.73 -8.21 5.52
C GLU A 46 45.18 -7.55 4.24
N LEU A 47 45.28 -6.22 4.15
CA LEU A 47 44.89 -5.42 2.99
C LEU A 47 46.08 -5.21 2.06
N VAL A 48 45.85 -5.45 0.76
CA VAL A 48 46.81 -5.14 -0.31
C VAL A 48 46.14 -4.18 -1.29
N TYR A 49 46.82 -3.06 -1.56
CA TYR A 49 46.35 -2.02 -2.45
C TYR A 49 47.14 -2.04 -3.76
N PHE A 50 46.42 -1.91 -4.87
CA PHE A 50 46.95 -1.80 -6.20
C PHE A 50 46.39 -0.58 -6.90
N GLU A 51 47.26 0.12 -7.63
CA GLU A 51 46.88 1.30 -8.40
C GLU A 51 47.32 1.17 -9.85
N MET A 52 46.45 1.58 -10.77
CA MET A 52 46.74 1.61 -12.19
C MET A 52 47.42 2.92 -12.56
N ASP A 53 48.66 2.79 -13.05
CA ASP A 53 49.40 3.93 -13.58
C ASP A 53 48.79 4.44 -14.91
N PRO A 54 49.20 5.63 -15.38
CA PRO A 54 48.75 6.14 -16.68
C PRO A 54 49.14 5.25 -17.88
N THR A 55 50.09 4.32 -17.71
CA THR A 55 50.53 3.38 -18.76
C THR A 55 49.66 2.12 -18.82
N GLY A 56 48.71 1.98 -17.89
CA GLY A 56 47.80 0.85 -17.76
C GLY A 56 48.46 -0.38 -17.14
N GLN A 57 49.53 -0.21 -16.35
CA GLN A 57 50.11 -1.26 -15.51
C GLN A 57 49.57 -1.14 -14.08
N LEU A 58 49.39 -2.28 -13.43
CA LEU A 58 48.89 -2.38 -12.06
C LEU A 58 50.08 -2.52 -11.11
N ASN A 59 50.29 -1.53 -10.25
CA ASN A 59 51.39 -1.51 -9.29
C ASN A 59 50.88 -1.80 -7.89
N GLU A 60 51.53 -2.75 -7.19
CA GLU A 60 51.29 -3.02 -5.76
C GLU A 60 51.89 -1.90 -4.92
N TYR A 61 51.14 -1.39 -3.95
CA TYR A 61 51.66 -0.46 -2.97
C TYR A 61 52.65 -1.17 -2.04
N THR A 62 53.72 -0.47 -1.64
CA THR A 62 54.84 -1.08 -0.92
C THR A 62 54.48 -1.58 0.48
N GLU A 63 53.43 -1.03 1.09
CA GLU A 63 52.98 -1.39 2.43
C GLU A 63 51.67 -2.18 2.38
N ARG A 64 51.55 -3.14 3.29
CA ARG A 64 50.33 -3.92 3.51
C ARG A 64 49.84 -3.66 4.92
N LYS A 65 48.54 -3.48 5.07
CA LYS A 65 47.94 -3.12 6.36
C LYS A 65 47.18 -4.29 6.94
N GLU A 66 47.53 -4.70 8.15
CA GLU A 66 46.75 -5.68 8.91
C GLU A 66 45.60 -5.00 9.65
N MET A 67 44.40 -5.54 9.48
CA MET A 67 43.21 -5.13 10.20
C MET A 67 43.08 -5.91 11.52
N PRO A 68 42.47 -5.34 12.56
CA PRO A 68 42.37 -5.99 13.86
C PRO A 68 41.42 -7.20 13.89
N SER A 69 40.60 -7.36 12.85
CA SER A 69 39.69 -8.48 12.66
C SER A 69 39.57 -8.77 11.17
N GLU A 70 38.94 -9.89 10.81
CA GLU A 70 38.76 -10.27 9.41
C GLU A 70 37.83 -9.30 8.67
N ALA A 71 38.20 -8.96 7.43
CA ALA A 71 37.38 -8.11 6.57
C ALA A 71 36.23 -8.92 5.95
N VAL A 72 34.99 -8.55 6.28
CA VAL A 72 33.77 -9.23 5.83
C VAL A 72 33.22 -8.61 4.54
N CYS A 73 33.40 -7.30 4.37
CA CYS A 73 32.95 -6.57 3.17
C CYS A 73 33.78 -5.31 2.96
N MET A 74 33.86 -4.85 1.70
CA MET A 74 34.64 -3.67 1.33
C MET A 74 33.88 -2.88 0.25
N ALA A 75 34.04 -1.56 0.24
CA ALA A 75 33.53 -0.70 -0.80
C ALA A 75 34.51 0.41 -1.15
N LEU A 76 34.60 0.68 -2.45
CA LEU A 76 35.41 1.74 -3.01
C LEU A 76 34.53 2.61 -3.91
N ALA A 77 34.63 3.94 -3.76
CA ALA A 77 33.86 4.85 -4.60
C ALA A 77 34.41 4.86 -6.03
N ASN A 78 33.58 5.33 -6.98
CA ASN A 78 34.08 5.66 -8.31
C ASN A 78 35.07 6.81 -8.24
N VAL A 79 35.97 6.86 -9.21
CA VAL A 79 36.89 8.00 -9.36
C VAL A 79 36.10 9.19 -9.90
N PRO A 80 36.04 10.34 -9.20
CA PRO A 80 35.35 11.52 -9.70
C PRO A 80 35.92 12.02 -11.03
N ALA A 81 35.10 12.69 -11.83
CA ALA A 81 35.54 13.25 -13.10
C ALA A 81 36.64 14.31 -12.87
N GLY A 82 37.79 14.15 -13.53
CA GLY A 82 38.96 15.02 -13.37
C GLY A 82 39.96 14.55 -12.31
N GLU A 83 39.57 13.61 -11.44
CA GLU A 83 40.48 12.99 -10.47
C GLU A 83 41.11 11.70 -11.01
N GLN A 84 42.19 11.25 -10.36
CA GLN A 84 42.90 10.03 -10.74
C GLN A 84 42.56 8.83 -9.86
N ARG A 85 42.00 9.09 -8.67
CA ARG A 85 41.76 8.11 -7.63
C ARG A 85 40.54 8.53 -6.82
N SER A 86 39.93 7.57 -6.13
CA SER A 86 39.04 7.85 -5.03
C SER A 86 39.85 7.83 -3.73
N ARG A 87 39.60 8.80 -2.86
CA ARG A 87 40.28 8.94 -1.57
C ARG A 87 39.82 7.91 -0.53
N PHE A 88 38.55 7.52 -0.54
CA PHE A 88 37.96 6.77 0.58
C PHE A 88 37.73 5.29 0.24
N LEU A 89 38.26 4.44 1.12
CA LEU A 89 37.98 3.01 1.17
C LEU A 89 37.18 2.70 2.44
N ALA A 90 36.01 2.08 2.30
CA ALA A 90 35.23 1.58 3.44
C ALA A 90 35.49 0.07 3.63
N VAL A 91 35.86 -0.34 4.85
CA VAL A 91 36.11 -1.74 5.22
C VAL A 91 35.24 -2.11 6.41
N GLY A 92 34.40 -3.13 6.24
CA GLY A 92 33.58 -3.74 7.29
C GLY A 92 34.29 -4.95 7.88
N LEU A 93 34.40 -4.98 9.20
CA LEU A 93 35.13 -5.99 9.95
C LEU A 93 34.18 -6.91 10.73
N ALA A 94 34.65 -8.12 11.07
CA ALA A 94 33.89 -9.08 11.85
C ALA A 94 33.68 -8.68 13.34
N ASP A 95 34.31 -7.58 13.78
CA ASP A 95 34.12 -6.98 15.12
C ASP A 95 32.90 -6.04 15.19
N ASN A 96 32.01 -6.08 14.19
CA ASN A 96 30.86 -5.19 14.03
C ASN A 96 31.27 -3.70 13.88
N THR A 97 32.40 -3.42 13.24
CA THR A 97 32.79 -2.04 12.92
C THR A 97 32.92 -1.81 11.42
N VAL A 98 32.67 -0.57 10.98
CA VAL A 98 33.09 -0.07 9.67
C VAL A 98 34.18 0.98 9.87
N ARG A 99 35.19 0.95 9.01
CA ARG A 99 36.31 1.89 9.03
C ARG A 99 36.49 2.55 7.68
N ILE A 100 36.73 3.85 7.69
CA ILE A 100 37.13 4.61 6.50
C ILE A 100 38.64 4.74 6.50
N ILE A 101 39.26 4.41 5.38
CA ILE A 101 40.69 4.42 5.16
C ILE A 101 41.01 5.36 3.99
N SER A 102 42.03 6.20 4.14
CA SER A 102 42.53 7.04 3.04
C SER A 102 43.36 6.23 2.05
N LEU A 103 43.17 6.49 0.75
CA LEU A 103 43.99 5.98 -0.35
C LEU A 103 44.80 7.09 -1.03
N ASP A 104 44.82 8.29 -0.45
CA ASP A 104 45.67 9.36 -0.94
C ASP A 104 47.15 9.05 -0.69
N PRO A 105 48.07 9.49 -1.57
CA PRO A 105 49.50 9.20 -1.40
C PRO A 105 50.11 9.75 -0.11
N SER A 106 49.54 10.83 0.44
CA SER A 106 50.02 11.49 1.66
C SER A 106 49.82 10.64 2.92
N ASP A 107 48.72 9.89 2.98
CA ASP A 107 48.25 9.17 4.16
C ASP A 107 47.66 7.80 3.76
N CYS A 108 48.28 7.16 2.77
CA CYS A 108 47.80 5.93 2.17
C CYS A 108 47.67 4.82 3.21
N LEU A 109 46.54 4.10 3.17
CA LEU A 109 46.17 3.07 4.14
C LEU A 109 46.06 3.57 5.59
N SER A 110 46.01 4.87 5.86
CA SER A 110 45.76 5.37 7.22
C SER A 110 44.27 5.30 7.60
N PRO A 111 43.91 4.95 8.85
CA PRO A 111 42.51 4.98 9.28
C PRO A 111 42.08 6.44 9.54
N LEU A 112 40.96 6.85 8.94
CA LEU A 112 40.38 8.18 9.11
C LEU A 112 39.32 8.18 10.22
N SER A 113 38.29 7.36 10.05
CA SER A 113 37.15 7.28 10.98
C SER A 113 36.71 5.83 11.21
N MET A 114 35.99 5.60 12.31
CA MET A 114 35.44 4.30 12.70
C MET A 114 34.04 4.48 13.27
N GLN A 115 33.12 3.60 12.87
CA GLN A 115 31.76 3.57 13.39
C GLN A 115 31.42 2.15 13.84
N ALA A 116 30.91 2.03 15.07
CA ALA A 116 30.37 0.78 15.59
C ALA A 116 28.97 0.52 15.00
N LEU A 117 28.70 -0.73 14.66
CA LEU A 117 27.46 -1.19 14.05
C LEU A 117 26.67 -2.07 15.03
N PRO A 118 25.33 -2.05 14.95
CA PRO A 118 24.49 -2.86 15.84
C PRO A 118 24.56 -4.37 15.51
N ALA A 119 25.02 -4.73 14.32
CA ALA A 119 25.23 -6.11 13.87
C ALA A 119 26.40 -6.16 12.86
N ALA A 120 26.85 -7.37 12.52
CA ALA A 120 27.93 -7.56 11.56
C ALA A 120 27.54 -7.01 10.17
N PRO A 121 28.44 -6.28 9.49
CA PRO A 121 28.20 -5.80 8.14
C PRO A 121 28.32 -6.95 7.13
N GLU A 122 27.36 -7.01 6.21
CA GLU A 122 27.34 -7.97 5.10
C GLU A 122 27.87 -7.33 3.81
N SER A 123 27.52 -6.07 3.56
CA SER A 123 27.93 -5.35 2.35
C SER A 123 28.04 -3.84 2.58
N LEU A 124 28.83 -3.18 1.74
CA LEU A 124 29.05 -1.74 1.76
C LEU A 124 28.89 -1.19 0.35
N CYS A 125 28.42 0.05 0.21
CA CYS A 125 28.41 0.76 -1.06
C CYS A 125 28.56 2.26 -0.83
N ILE A 126 29.67 2.83 -1.31
CA ILE A 126 29.85 4.28 -1.39
C ILE A 126 29.22 4.76 -2.69
N VAL A 127 28.46 5.84 -2.67
CA VAL A 127 27.79 6.40 -3.84
C VAL A 127 27.74 7.91 -3.72
N GLU A 128 27.89 8.61 -4.84
CA GLU A 128 27.65 10.05 -4.91
C GLU A 128 26.22 10.28 -5.40
N MET A 129 25.41 10.98 -4.61
CA MET A 129 24.02 11.29 -4.96
C MET A 129 23.74 12.78 -4.80
N GLY A 130 22.85 13.29 -5.65
CA GLY A 130 22.50 14.72 -5.66
C GLY A 130 23.44 15.62 -6.47
N ALA A 131 24.38 15.02 -7.21
CA ALA A 131 25.04 15.71 -8.30
C ALA A 131 23.99 15.98 -9.39
N GLY A 132 23.71 17.25 -9.67
CA GLY A 132 22.86 17.62 -10.79
C GLY A 132 23.63 17.38 -12.08
N ASP A 133 23.05 16.62 -13.01
CA ASP A 133 23.55 16.63 -14.37
C ASP A 133 23.41 18.05 -14.93
N THR A 134 24.38 18.47 -15.73
CA THR A 134 24.56 19.81 -16.29
C THR A 134 23.27 20.62 -16.40
N GLY A 135 23.22 21.78 -15.73
CA GLY A 135 22.13 22.74 -15.96
C GLY A 135 22.04 23.12 -17.45
N PRO A 136 20.87 23.56 -17.94
CA PRO A 136 20.67 23.93 -19.35
C PRO A 136 21.64 24.99 -19.89
N ASP A 137 22.34 25.71 -19.00
CA ASP A 137 23.31 26.77 -19.31
C ASP A 137 24.79 26.38 -19.16
N GLY A 138 25.11 25.09 -18.97
CA GLY A 138 26.51 24.63 -18.92
C GLY A 138 27.30 25.10 -17.69
N GLU A 139 26.62 25.54 -16.62
CA GLU A 139 27.25 25.74 -15.31
C GLU A 139 27.71 24.39 -14.73
N PRO A 140 28.87 24.33 -14.05
CA PRO A 140 29.31 23.13 -13.37
C PRO A 140 28.23 22.71 -12.37
N GLY A 141 27.71 21.48 -12.53
CA GLY A 141 26.70 20.92 -11.65
C GLY A 141 27.14 21.01 -10.18
N LYS A 142 26.17 21.15 -9.27
CA LYS A 142 26.45 21.08 -7.83
C LYS A 142 27.22 19.78 -7.54
N GLN A 143 28.31 19.87 -6.79
CA GLN A 143 28.99 18.69 -6.25
C GLN A 143 27.98 17.83 -5.50
N GLY A 144 27.94 16.54 -5.81
CA GLY A 144 27.09 15.60 -5.11
C GLY A 144 27.59 15.35 -3.70
N ILE A 145 26.72 14.78 -2.87
CA ILE A 145 27.07 14.39 -1.50
C ILE A 145 27.47 12.91 -1.54
N LEU A 146 28.57 12.56 -0.86
CA LEU A 146 28.98 11.17 -0.71
C LEU A 146 28.18 10.50 0.40
N TYR A 147 27.63 9.33 0.09
CA TYR A 147 26.93 8.48 1.05
C TYR A 147 27.61 7.13 1.17
N LEU A 148 27.82 6.69 2.39
CA LEU A 148 28.14 5.32 2.72
C LEU A 148 26.85 4.56 3.06
N ASN A 149 26.52 3.56 2.26
CA ASN A 149 25.44 2.62 2.54
C ASN A 149 26.03 1.35 3.16
N ILE A 150 25.45 0.91 4.27
CA ILE A 150 25.91 -0.24 5.07
C ILE A 150 24.77 -1.24 5.18
N GLY A 151 24.93 -2.40 4.58
CA GLY A 151 24.00 -3.52 4.71
C GLY A 151 24.44 -4.45 5.82
N LEU A 152 23.56 -4.71 6.79
CA LEU A 152 23.84 -5.58 7.94
C LEU A 152 23.27 -6.99 7.75
N GLN A 153 23.84 -7.96 8.46
CA GLN A 153 23.39 -9.37 8.42
C GLN A 153 21.96 -9.58 8.95
N ASN A 154 21.50 -8.70 9.85
CA ASN A 154 20.15 -8.76 10.41
C ASN A 154 19.07 -8.13 9.52
N GLY A 155 19.42 -7.69 8.30
CA GLY A 155 18.46 -7.12 7.36
C GLY A 155 18.24 -5.61 7.47
N VAL A 156 19.06 -4.93 8.26
CA VAL A 156 19.04 -3.47 8.41
C VAL A 156 19.99 -2.82 7.40
N LEU A 157 19.52 -1.75 6.75
CA LEU A 157 20.29 -0.82 5.94
C LEU A 157 20.56 0.45 6.76
N LEU A 158 21.82 0.88 6.79
CA LEU A 158 22.21 2.21 7.26
C LEU A 158 22.66 3.05 6.06
N ARG A 159 22.22 4.30 6.01
CA ARG A 159 22.74 5.32 5.10
C ARG A 159 23.37 6.42 5.92
N THR A 160 24.63 6.72 5.66
CA THR A 160 25.41 7.69 6.42
C THR A 160 26.08 8.65 5.47
N VAL A 161 26.05 9.95 5.79
CA VAL A 161 26.78 10.98 5.04
C VAL A 161 28.27 10.81 5.32
N LEU A 162 29.05 10.72 4.25
CA LEU A 162 30.51 10.66 4.31
C LEU A 162 31.07 12.03 3.95
N ASP A 163 31.74 12.68 4.90
CA ASP A 163 32.38 13.97 4.66
C ASP A 163 33.54 13.84 3.66
N GLN A 164 33.54 14.66 2.60
CA GLN A 164 34.53 14.60 1.53
C GLN A 164 35.94 15.03 1.97
N VAL A 165 36.06 15.74 3.10
CA VAL A 165 37.30 16.31 3.62
C VAL A 165 37.86 15.46 4.75
N THR A 166 37.06 15.17 5.78
CA THR A 166 37.52 14.46 6.98
C THR A 166 37.34 12.95 6.89
N GLY A 167 36.39 12.47 6.07
CA GLY A 167 35.98 11.07 6.07
C GLY A 167 35.13 10.67 7.28
N ASP A 168 34.62 11.65 8.03
CA ASP A 168 33.71 11.39 9.15
C ASP A 168 32.33 10.95 8.65
N LEU A 169 31.65 10.20 9.51
CA LEU A 169 30.36 9.57 9.25
C LEU A 169 29.28 10.26 10.08
N ALA A 170 28.34 10.95 9.42
CA ALA A 170 27.29 11.74 10.06
C ALA A 170 25.88 11.46 9.47
N ASP A 171 24.82 11.95 10.12
CA ASP A 171 23.41 11.73 9.75
C ASP A 171 23.09 10.29 9.32
N THR A 172 23.36 9.33 10.21
CA THR A 172 23.00 7.93 9.96
C THR A 172 21.47 7.77 9.99
N ARG A 173 20.92 7.18 8.93
CA ARG A 173 19.51 6.80 8.80
C ARG A 173 19.40 5.29 8.70
N THR A 174 18.43 4.73 9.42
CA THR A 174 18.29 3.28 9.61
C THR A 174 16.97 2.81 9.03
N ARG A 175 17.00 1.73 8.23
CA ARG A 175 15.79 1.13 7.69
C ARG A 175 15.89 -0.39 7.66
N TYR A 176 14.86 -1.07 8.15
CA TYR A 176 14.76 -2.53 8.05
C TYR A 176 14.21 -2.91 6.67
N LEU A 177 14.95 -3.72 5.92
CA LEU A 177 14.59 -4.12 4.55
C LEU A 177 13.97 -5.51 4.46
N GLY A 178 14.23 -6.38 5.45
CA GLY A 178 13.81 -7.77 5.39
C GLY A 178 14.55 -8.70 6.34
N SER A 179 14.22 -9.98 6.32
CA SER A 179 14.80 -10.98 7.23
C SER A 179 16.15 -11.54 6.77
N ARG A 180 16.58 -11.25 5.54
CA ARG A 180 17.85 -11.73 4.97
C ARG A 180 18.96 -10.66 5.10
N PRO A 181 20.25 -11.08 5.14
CA PRO A 181 21.37 -10.14 5.08
C PRO A 181 21.26 -9.17 3.90
N VAL A 182 21.56 -7.88 4.13
CA VAL A 182 21.44 -6.85 3.09
C VAL A 182 22.68 -6.85 2.19
N LYS A 183 22.47 -7.10 0.90
CA LYS A 183 23.49 -6.96 -0.15
C LYS A 183 23.28 -5.66 -0.93
N LEU A 184 24.34 -4.88 -1.13
CA LEU A 184 24.31 -3.59 -1.80
C LEU A 184 25.02 -3.65 -3.14
N PHE A 185 24.37 -3.10 -4.16
CA PHE A 185 24.90 -3.03 -5.52
C PHE A 185 24.73 -1.61 -6.06
N ARG A 186 25.79 -1.08 -6.67
CA ARG A 186 25.70 0.19 -7.40
C ARG A 186 25.08 -0.06 -8.77
N ILE A 187 24.10 0.75 -9.13
CA ILE A 187 23.49 0.74 -10.45
C ILE A 187 23.42 2.17 -11.00
N HIS A 188 23.26 2.30 -12.31
CA HIS A 188 22.96 3.57 -12.95
C HIS A 188 21.45 3.64 -13.22
N MET A 189 20.86 4.78 -12.91
CA MET A 189 19.44 5.05 -13.15
C MET A 189 19.22 6.51 -13.55
N GLN A 190 18.60 6.76 -14.70
CA GLN A 190 18.36 8.09 -15.29
C GLN A 190 19.63 8.97 -15.33
N GLY A 191 20.78 8.36 -15.64
CA GLY A 191 22.06 9.09 -15.71
C GLY A 191 22.68 9.43 -14.34
N SER A 192 22.07 8.99 -13.24
CA SER A 192 22.61 9.16 -11.88
C SER A 192 22.95 7.82 -11.23
N GLU A 193 23.87 7.82 -10.27
CA GLU A 193 24.14 6.63 -9.48
C GLU A 193 23.00 6.36 -8.47
N ALA A 194 22.57 5.10 -8.40
CA ALA A 194 21.61 4.60 -7.45
C ALA A 194 22.14 3.34 -6.75
N VAL A 195 21.53 2.98 -5.62
CA VAL A 195 21.91 1.80 -4.84
C VAL A 195 20.75 0.82 -4.78
N LEU A 196 21.00 -0.39 -5.29
CA LEU A 196 20.08 -1.51 -5.18
C LEU A 196 20.45 -2.32 -3.92
N ALA A 197 19.56 -2.31 -2.94
CA ALA A 197 19.69 -3.05 -1.69
C ALA A 197 18.79 -4.30 -1.71
N MET A 198 19.38 -5.49 -1.59
CA MET A 198 18.64 -6.76 -1.61
C MET A 198 18.61 -7.41 -0.23
N SER A 199 17.43 -7.83 0.21
CA SER A 199 17.20 -8.65 1.40
C SER A 199 16.10 -9.68 1.06
N SER A 200 15.03 -9.79 1.86
CA SER A 200 13.84 -10.58 1.50
C SER A 200 13.06 -9.95 0.34
N ARG A 201 13.22 -8.64 0.13
CA ARG A 201 12.79 -7.90 -1.07
C ARG A 201 13.96 -7.09 -1.59
N SER A 202 13.90 -6.73 -2.87
CA SER A 202 14.84 -5.81 -3.49
C SER A 202 14.32 -4.39 -3.34
N TRP A 203 15.19 -3.47 -2.94
CA TRP A 203 14.88 -2.06 -2.69
C TRP A 203 15.82 -1.19 -3.50
N LEU A 204 15.28 -0.15 -4.10
CA LEU A 204 16.03 0.82 -4.89
C LEU A 204 16.13 2.14 -4.14
N SER A 205 17.34 2.52 -3.77
CA SER A 205 17.68 3.81 -3.20
C SER A 205 18.16 4.74 -4.30
N TYR A 206 17.47 5.86 -4.51
CA TYR A 206 17.84 6.87 -5.51
C TYR A 206 17.51 8.27 -5.00
N TYR A 207 18.11 9.26 -5.63
CA TYR A 207 17.89 10.67 -5.33
C TYR A 207 17.10 11.31 -6.46
N TYR A 208 15.98 11.95 -6.13
CA TYR A 208 15.11 12.58 -7.11
C TYR A 208 14.45 13.82 -6.52
N GLN A 209 14.47 14.95 -7.23
CA GLN A 209 13.89 16.23 -6.81
C GLN A 209 14.28 16.64 -5.37
N ASN A 210 15.59 16.62 -5.08
CA ASN A 210 16.14 16.91 -3.76
C ASN A 210 15.69 15.98 -2.62
N ARG A 211 15.08 14.84 -2.93
CA ARG A 211 14.56 13.88 -1.95
C ARG A 211 15.12 12.49 -2.19
N PHE A 212 15.50 11.84 -1.10
CA PHE A 212 15.83 10.42 -1.12
C PHE A 212 14.57 9.58 -1.21
N HIS A 213 14.58 8.64 -2.14
CA HIS A 213 13.56 7.63 -2.27
C HIS A 213 14.21 6.27 -2.05
N LEU A 214 13.57 5.44 -1.22
CA LEU A 214 13.95 4.04 -1.08
C LEU A 214 12.68 3.21 -1.32
N THR A 215 12.52 2.75 -2.56
CA THR A 215 11.31 2.08 -3.03
C THR A 215 11.52 0.57 -3.15
N PRO A 216 10.62 -0.26 -2.65
CA PRO A 216 10.71 -1.69 -2.88
C PRO A 216 10.35 -2.00 -4.34
N LEU A 217 11.12 -2.87 -4.99
CA LEU A 217 10.76 -3.43 -6.28
C LEU A 217 9.65 -4.46 -6.08
N SER A 218 8.55 -4.36 -6.84
CA SER A 218 7.51 -5.39 -6.87
C SER A 218 7.99 -6.57 -7.73
N TYR A 219 8.94 -7.31 -7.17
CA TYR A 219 9.53 -8.47 -7.78
C TYR A 219 9.85 -9.51 -6.72
N GLU A 220 10.08 -10.75 -7.15
CA GLU A 220 10.63 -11.79 -6.29
C GLU A 220 12.02 -11.42 -5.74
N SER A 221 12.45 -12.10 -4.68
CA SER A 221 13.75 -11.88 -4.07
C SER A 221 14.88 -12.19 -5.05
N LEU A 222 15.80 -11.23 -5.24
CA LEU A 222 17.00 -11.38 -6.06
C LEU A 222 18.21 -11.71 -5.17
N GLU A 223 19.17 -12.47 -5.69
CA GLU A 223 20.35 -12.92 -4.94
C GLU A 223 21.61 -12.09 -5.22
N TYR A 224 21.75 -11.59 -6.45
CA TYR A 224 22.83 -10.73 -6.90
C TYR A 224 22.37 -9.92 -8.11
N ALA A 225 22.93 -8.73 -8.31
CA ALA A 225 22.70 -7.95 -9.51
C ALA A 225 23.85 -7.03 -9.86
N SER A 226 23.83 -6.52 -11.09
CA SER A 226 24.79 -5.54 -11.59
C SER A 226 24.12 -4.68 -12.65
N GLY A 227 24.63 -3.46 -12.83
CA GLY A 227 24.20 -2.58 -13.93
C GLY A 227 24.42 -3.24 -15.28
N PHE A 228 23.48 -3.04 -16.20
CA PHE A 228 23.49 -3.59 -17.54
C PHE A 228 23.15 -2.51 -18.55
N SER A 229 23.87 -2.52 -19.68
CA SER A 229 23.62 -1.60 -20.79
C SER A 229 23.87 -2.34 -22.09
N SER A 230 22.91 -2.25 -23.00
CA SER A 230 22.94 -2.82 -24.34
C SER A 230 22.08 -1.97 -25.28
N GLU A 231 22.17 -2.21 -26.59
CA GLU A 231 21.32 -1.52 -27.57
C GLU A 231 19.81 -1.74 -27.32
N GLN A 232 19.43 -2.93 -26.86
CA GLN A 232 18.03 -3.28 -26.56
C GLN A 232 17.54 -2.75 -25.22
N CYS A 233 18.45 -2.56 -24.26
CA CYS A 233 18.17 -2.08 -22.92
C CYS A 233 19.29 -1.11 -22.54
N PRO A 234 19.15 0.19 -22.87
CA PRO A 234 20.20 1.18 -22.64
C PRO A 234 20.59 1.31 -21.17
N GLU A 235 19.60 1.20 -20.28
CA GLU A 235 19.76 1.28 -18.83
C GLU A 235 18.92 0.18 -18.17
N GLY A 236 19.60 -0.84 -17.65
CA GLY A 236 18.98 -2.00 -17.05
C GLY A 236 19.82 -2.63 -15.93
N ILE A 237 19.29 -3.73 -15.42
CA ILE A 237 19.87 -4.50 -14.32
C ILE A 237 19.88 -5.96 -14.75
N VAL A 238 21.05 -6.59 -14.71
CA VAL A 238 21.15 -8.05 -14.78
C VAL A 238 21.11 -8.57 -13.35
N ALA A 239 20.15 -9.44 -13.06
CA ALA A 239 19.97 -10.06 -11.77
C ALA A 239 19.89 -11.58 -11.88
N ILE A 240 20.34 -12.27 -10.83
CA ILE A 240 20.14 -13.70 -10.67
C ILE A 240 19.19 -13.94 -9.50
N SER A 241 18.25 -14.87 -9.72
CA SER A 241 17.32 -15.34 -8.70
C SER A 241 17.29 -16.86 -8.77
N THR A 242 17.66 -17.52 -7.68
CA THR A 242 17.76 -18.98 -7.58
C THR A 242 18.46 -19.61 -8.79
N ASN A 243 17.70 -20.24 -9.70
CA ASN A 243 18.21 -20.94 -10.87
C ASN A 243 18.00 -20.15 -12.19
N THR A 244 17.64 -18.88 -12.12
CA THR A 244 17.28 -18.04 -13.28
C THR A 244 18.15 -16.80 -13.39
N LEU A 245 18.55 -16.47 -14.62
CA LEU A 245 19.18 -15.20 -14.99
C LEU A 245 18.11 -14.30 -15.60
N ARG A 246 18.03 -13.04 -15.16
CA ARG A 246 16.99 -12.10 -15.55
C ARG A 246 17.60 -10.76 -15.95
N ILE A 247 17.15 -10.20 -17.07
CA ILE A 247 17.46 -8.85 -17.50
C ILE A 247 16.22 -8.01 -17.20
N LEU A 248 16.38 -7.01 -16.35
CA LEU A 248 15.31 -6.15 -15.84
C LEU A 248 15.56 -4.72 -16.31
N ALA A 249 14.50 -4.00 -16.66
CA ALA A 249 14.53 -2.56 -16.93
C ALA A 249 13.58 -1.86 -15.96
N LEU A 250 14.01 -0.73 -15.41
CA LEU A 250 13.19 0.08 -14.51
C LEU A 250 12.70 1.31 -15.26
N GLU A 251 11.53 1.25 -15.88
CA GLU A 251 11.07 2.37 -16.71
C GLU A 251 10.42 3.51 -15.91
N LYS A 252 9.70 3.16 -14.84
CA LYS A 252 8.90 4.12 -14.05
C LYS A 252 9.44 4.25 -12.63
N LEU A 253 10.37 5.18 -12.43
CA LEU A 253 11.02 5.40 -11.14
C LEU A 253 10.10 6.08 -10.09
N GLY A 254 9.10 6.85 -10.53
CA GLY A 254 8.21 7.61 -9.63
C GLY A 254 6.93 6.90 -9.18
N ALA A 255 6.58 5.75 -9.79
CA ALA A 255 5.37 5.01 -9.42
C ALA A 255 5.70 3.98 -8.33
N VAL A 256 5.31 4.29 -7.09
CA VAL A 256 5.62 3.45 -5.92
C VAL A 256 4.71 2.23 -5.79
N PHE A 257 3.52 2.26 -6.40
CA PHE A 257 2.59 1.14 -6.44
C PHE A 257 2.59 0.48 -7.81
N ASN A 258 2.97 -0.80 -7.84
CA ASN A 258 2.81 -1.63 -9.03
C ASN A 258 1.40 -2.25 -9.02
N GLN A 259 0.79 -2.32 -10.20
CA GLN A 259 -0.53 -2.91 -10.37
C GLN A 259 -0.49 -4.01 -11.42
N VAL A 260 -1.22 -5.09 -11.15
CA VAL A 260 -1.63 -6.09 -12.13
C VAL A 260 -3.14 -6.04 -12.15
N SER A 261 -3.71 -5.88 -13.34
CA SER A 261 -5.15 -5.68 -13.50
C SER A 261 -5.80 -6.93 -14.06
N PHE A 262 -6.77 -7.47 -13.33
CA PHE A 262 -7.62 -8.56 -13.79
C PHE A 262 -8.97 -7.96 -14.23
N PRO A 263 -9.33 -8.05 -15.52
CA PRO A 263 -10.59 -7.49 -16.00
C PRO A 263 -11.78 -8.25 -15.42
N VAL A 264 -12.85 -7.51 -15.14
CA VAL A 264 -14.13 -8.01 -14.63
C VAL A 264 -15.26 -7.55 -15.55
N ASP A 265 -16.43 -8.16 -15.44
CA ASP A 265 -17.53 -7.96 -16.41
C ASP A 265 -18.36 -6.71 -16.04
N PHE A 266 -18.62 -6.49 -14.75
CA PHE A 266 -19.39 -5.35 -14.26
C PHE A 266 -18.65 -4.60 -13.15
N THR A 267 -19.17 -3.42 -12.75
CA THR A 267 -18.58 -2.64 -11.66
C THR A 267 -18.56 -3.43 -10.34
N PRO A 268 -17.37 -3.72 -9.76
CA PRO A 268 -17.26 -4.43 -8.49
C PRO A 268 -17.78 -3.54 -7.34
N ARG A 269 -18.59 -4.12 -6.45
CA ARG A 269 -19.19 -3.40 -5.30
C ARG A 269 -18.49 -3.72 -3.99
N LYS A 270 -18.21 -5.00 -3.75
CA LYS A 270 -17.56 -5.50 -2.53
C LYS A 270 -16.95 -6.88 -2.82
N PHE A 271 -15.91 -7.23 -2.07
CA PHE A 271 -15.40 -8.58 -2.05
C PHE A 271 -15.12 -9.03 -0.62
N VAL A 272 -15.01 -10.34 -0.44
CA VAL A 272 -14.63 -10.98 0.82
C VAL A 272 -13.49 -11.97 0.56
N ILE A 273 -12.60 -12.10 1.53
CA ILE A 273 -11.42 -12.97 1.44
C ILE A 273 -11.73 -14.29 2.14
N HIS A 274 -11.58 -15.40 1.41
CA HIS A 274 -11.61 -16.72 2.02
C HIS A 274 -10.27 -17.00 2.71
N THR A 275 -10.26 -17.08 4.05
CA THR A 275 -9.02 -17.10 4.83
C THR A 275 -8.15 -18.33 4.60
N GLU A 276 -8.74 -19.47 4.22
CA GLU A 276 -8.02 -20.75 4.10
C GLU A 276 -7.33 -20.88 2.72
N SER A 277 -7.97 -20.44 1.64
CA SER A 277 -7.43 -20.52 0.28
C SER A 277 -6.96 -19.18 -0.30
N ALA A 278 -7.11 -18.07 0.43
CA ALA A 278 -6.84 -16.71 -0.01
C ALA A 278 -7.59 -16.23 -1.27
N HIS A 279 -8.58 -16.99 -1.75
CA HIS A 279 -9.40 -16.61 -2.90
C HIS A 279 -10.33 -15.44 -2.57
N LEU A 280 -10.69 -14.67 -3.59
CA LEU A 280 -11.61 -13.54 -3.49
C LEU A 280 -12.99 -13.93 -4.01
N ILE A 281 -14.03 -13.52 -3.28
CA ILE A 281 -15.42 -13.64 -3.72
C ILE A 281 -15.96 -12.23 -3.92
N ILE A 282 -16.20 -11.87 -5.17
CA ILE A 282 -16.48 -10.50 -5.63
C ILE A 282 -17.94 -10.42 -6.10
N THR A 283 -18.66 -9.39 -5.69
CA THR A 283 -19.97 -9.03 -6.26
C THR A 283 -19.80 -7.89 -7.24
N GLU A 284 -20.23 -8.10 -8.47
CA GLU A 284 -20.22 -7.12 -9.55
C GLU A 284 -21.67 -6.74 -9.89
N THR A 285 -21.97 -5.46 -9.99
CA THR A 285 -23.34 -4.98 -10.18
C THR A 285 -23.36 -3.66 -10.94
N GLU A 286 -24.05 -3.66 -12.08
CA GLU A 286 -24.17 -2.51 -12.95
C GLU A 286 -25.63 -2.06 -13.14
N HIS A 287 -25.83 -0.74 -13.13
CA HIS A 287 -27.13 -0.12 -13.40
C HIS A 287 -27.27 0.21 -14.89
N ASN A 288 -28.50 0.18 -15.41
CA ASN A 288 -28.79 0.34 -16.83
C ASN A 288 -28.09 -0.73 -17.69
N ALA A 289 -27.93 -1.95 -17.18
CA ALA A 289 -27.25 -3.05 -17.85
C ALA A 289 -28.17 -4.25 -18.07
N TYR A 290 -27.90 -4.98 -19.16
CA TYR A 290 -28.51 -6.27 -19.45
C TYR A 290 -27.61 -7.40 -18.95
N THR A 291 -28.22 -8.48 -18.46
CA THR A 291 -27.52 -9.75 -18.29
C THR A 291 -27.16 -10.35 -19.64
N GLU A 292 -26.15 -11.23 -19.68
CA GLU A 292 -25.75 -11.92 -20.92
C GLU A 292 -26.89 -12.71 -21.58
N GLU A 293 -27.77 -13.29 -20.77
CA GLU A 293 -28.94 -14.02 -21.29
C GLU A 293 -29.94 -13.06 -21.93
N THR A 294 -30.23 -11.93 -21.27
CA THR A 294 -31.12 -10.89 -21.81
C THR A 294 -30.53 -10.24 -23.06
N LYS A 295 -29.21 -10.02 -23.12
CA LYS A 295 -28.53 -9.50 -24.32
C LYS A 295 -28.75 -10.42 -25.52
N LYS A 296 -28.57 -11.73 -25.34
CA LYS A 296 -28.79 -12.73 -26.40
C LYS A 296 -30.24 -12.75 -26.87
N GLN A 297 -31.20 -12.73 -25.95
CA GLN A 297 -32.62 -12.68 -26.29
C GLN A 297 -32.98 -11.40 -27.06
N ARG A 298 -32.49 -10.24 -26.61
CA ARG A 298 -32.65 -8.95 -27.30
C ARG A 298 -32.04 -8.95 -28.70
N ARG A 299 -30.86 -9.55 -28.86
CA ARG A 299 -30.21 -9.65 -30.19
C ARG A 299 -31.04 -10.48 -31.16
N ILE A 300 -31.57 -11.61 -30.70
CA ILE A 300 -32.45 -12.46 -31.51
C ILE A 300 -33.72 -11.69 -31.87
N GLN A 301 -34.36 -11.03 -30.90
CA GLN A 301 -35.54 -10.21 -31.15
C GLN A 301 -35.28 -9.09 -32.17
N MET A 302 -34.15 -8.40 -32.08
CA MET A 302 -33.80 -7.34 -33.04
C MET A 302 -33.55 -7.90 -34.45
N ALA A 303 -32.94 -9.09 -34.55
CA ALA A 303 -32.76 -9.77 -35.82
C ALA A 303 -34.11 -10.18 -36.46
N GLU A 304 -35.06 -10.64 -35.66
CA GLU A 304 -36.43 -10.94 -36.10
C GLU A 304 -37.16 -9.67 -36.56
N GLU A 305 -37.12 -8.59 -35.77
CA GLU A 305 -37.72 -7.29 -36.10
C GLU A 305 -37.13 -6.69 -37.39
N MET A 306 -35.82 -6.86 -37.63
CA MET A 306 -35.17 -6.44 -38.88
C MET A 306 -35.68 -7.20 -40.10
N GLN A 307 -35.94 -8.51 -39.96
CA GLN A 307 -36.49 -9.33 -41.04
C GLN A 307 -37.95 -9.03 -41.32
N GLU A 308 -38.75 -8.77 -40.28
CA GLU A 308 -40.17 -8.43 -40.40
C GLU A 308 -40.40 -7.04 -41.00
N ALA A 309 -39.48 -6.09 -40.77
CA ALA A 309 -39.57 -4.72 -41.30
C ALA A 309 -39.17 -4.60 -42.78
N ALA A 310 -38.53 -5.62 -43.36
CA ALA A 310 -38.05 -5.58 -44.74
C ALA A 310 -39.19 -5.83 -45.75
N GLY A 311 -39.21 -5.07 -46.85
CA GLY A 311 -40.12 -5.31 -47.97
C GLY A 311 -39.76 -6.58 -48.76
N GLU A 312 -40.70 -7.10 -49.56
CA GLU A 312 -40.53 -8.35 -50.34
C GLU A 312 -39.27 -8.37 -51.23
N GLU A 313 -38.80 -7.22 -51.72
CA GLU A 313 -37.60 -7.09 -52.55
C GLU A 313 -36.27 -7.04 -51.77
N GLU A 314 -36.29 -6.72 -50.45
CA GLU A 314 -35.10 -6.54 -49.60
C GLU A 314 -34.91 -7.68 -48.58
N GLN A 315 -35.76 -8.70 -48.64
CA GLN A 315 -35.86 -9.76 -47.61
C GLN A 315 -34.60 -10.66 -47.53
N GLU A 316 -33.93 -10.93 -48.66
CA GLU A 316 -32.64 -11.64 -48.67
C GLU A 316 -31.52 -10.80 -48.02
N LEU A 317 -31.45 -9.50 -48.33
CA LEU A 317 -30.44 -8.60 -47.75
C LEU A 317 -30.65 -8.44 -46.24
N ALA A 318 -31.90 -8.27 -45.79
CA ALA A 318 -32.23 -8.17 -44.37
C ALA A 318 -31.85 -9.44 -43.59
N ARG A 319 -32.00 -10.62 -44.21
CA ARG A 319 -31.56 -11.89 -43.64
C ARG A 319 -30.04 -11.96 -43.50
N GLU A 320 -29.29 -11.58 -44.53
CA GLU A 320 -27.82 -11.54 -44.46
C GLU A 320 -27.34 -10.56 -43.39
N MET A 321 -27.96 -9.38 -43.28
CA MET A 321 -27.63 -8.40 -42.24
C MET A 321 -27.95 -8.91 -40.82
N ALA A 322 -29.08 -9.60 -40.65
CA ALA A 322 -29.45 -10.21 -39.37
C ALA A 322 -28.50 -11.35 -38.96
N GLU A 323 -28.09 -12.19 -39.91
CA GLU A 323 -27.09 -13.25 -39.66
C GLU A 323 -25.71 -12.66 -39.34
N ALA A 324 -25.29 -11.59 -40.03
CA ALA A 324 -24.07 -10.86 -39.70
C ALA A 324 -24.13 -10.25 -38.29
N PHE A 325 -25.26 -9.62 -37.94
CA PHE A 325 -25.48 -9.02 -36.61
C PHE A 325 -25.45 -10.05 -35.47
N LEU A 326 -25.98 -11.25 -35.69
CA LEU A 326 -25.95 -12.33 -34.69
C LEU A 326 -24.58 -12.99 -34.55
N ASN A 327 -23.77 -12.98 -35.62
CA ASN A 327 -22.43 -13.56 -35.61
C ASN A 327 -21.37 -12.60 -35.06
N GLU A 328 -21.57 -11.29 -35.16
CA GLU A 328 -20.61 -10.28 -34.73
C GLU A 328 -20.86 -9.78 -33.30
N ASP A 329 -20.18 -10.40 -32.34
CA ASP A 329 -20.12 -9.92 -30.96
C ASP A 329 -19.00 -8.88 -30.81
N LEU A 330 -19.38 -7.60 -30.88
CA LEU A 330 -18.45 -6.50 -30.66
C LEU A 330 -17.90 -6.49 -29.21
N PRO A 331 -16.59 -6.27 -29.00
CA PRO A 331 -15.99 -6.24 -27.69
C PRO A 331 -16.44 -4.99 -26.89
N GLU A 332 -17.12 -5.22 -25.76
CA GLU A 332 -17.70 -4.16 -24.93
C GLU A 332 -16.65 -3.21 -24.34
N ASN A 333 -15.42 -3.67 -24.15
CA ASN A 333 -14.32 -2.83 -23.67
C ASN A 333 -13.92 -1.72 -24.66
N THR A 334 -14.20 -1.90 -25.95
CA THR A 334 -13.90 -0.92 -27.00
C THR A 334 -15.13 -0.13 -27.41
N PHE A 335 -16.28 -0.81 -27.54
CA PHE A 335 -17.51 -0.22 -28.06
C PHE A 335 -18.52 0.18 -26.98
N SER A 336 -18.17 0.01 -25.70
CA SER A 336 -19.05 0.15 -24.54
C SER A 336 -20.15 -0.90 -24.47
N ALA A 337 -20.60 -1.21 -23.25
CA ALA A 337 -21.69 -2.15 -23.02
C ALA A 337 -23.05 -1.55 -23.45
N PRO A 338 -23.96 -2.37 -24.03
CA PRO A 338 -25.33 -1.95 -24.34
C PRO A 338 -26.09 -1.47 -23.10
N LYS A 339 -26.69 -0.29 -23.17
CA LYS A 339 -27.44 0.31 -22.05
C LYS A 339 -28.92 -0.07 -22.13
N ALA A 340 -29.41 -0.71 -21.06
CA ALA A 340 -30.76 -1.26 -20.98
C ALA A 340 -31.87 -0.23 -20.67
N GLY A 341 -31.48 0.93 -20.13
CA GLY A 341 -32.41 1.94 -19.62
C GLY A 341 -32.66 1.86 -18.11
N PRO A 342 -33.36 2.86 -17.55
CA PRO A 342 -33.55 3.00 -16.10
C PRO A 342 -34.31 1.83 -15.49
N GLY A 343 -33.86 1.38 -14.32
CA GLY A 343 -34.49 0.29 -13.56
C GLY A 343 -34.01 -1.12 -13.94
N MET A 344 -33.18 -1.24 -14.99
CA MET A 344 -32.56 -2.50 -15.38
C MET A 344 -31.22 -2.70 -14.69
N TRP A 345 -30.98 -3.91 -14.17
CA TRP A 345 -29.74 -4.28 -13.48
C TRP A 345 -29.18 -5.60 -13.99
N ALA A 346 -27.85 -5.68 -14.01
CA ALA A 346 -27.12 -6.91 -14.23
C ALA A 346 -26.12 -7.10 -13.08
N SER A 347 -26.03 -8.33 -12.56
CA SER A 347 -25.16 -8.63 -11.44
C SER A 347 -24.61 -10.05 -11.50
N VAL A 348 -23.39 -10.21 -11.02
CA VAL A 348 -22.62 -11.45 -11.03
C VAL A 348 -21.87 -11.62 -9.71
N ILE A 349 -21.70 -12.87 -9.29
CA ILE A 349 -20.84 -13.24 -8.17
C ILE A 349 -19.66 -14.05 -8.74
N ARG A 350 -18.43 -13.58 -8.52
CA ARG A 350 -17.21 -14.18 -9.05
C ARG A 350 -16.33 -14.73 -7.95
N LEU A 351 -15.84 -15.96 -8.13
CA LEU A 351 -14.71 -16.53 -7.38
C LEU A 351 -13.43 -16.34 -8.19
N LEU A 352 -12.45 -15.63 -7.64
CA LEU A 352 -11.22 -15.24 -8.31
C LEU A 352 -10.00 -15.65 -7.49
N ASP A 353 -9.02 -16.28 -8.12
CA ASP A 353 -7.67 -16.40 -7.58
C ASP A 353 -6.90 -15.08 -7.78
N PRO A 354 -6.54 -14.37 -6.69
CA PRO A 354 -5.83 -13.09 -6.80
C PRO A 354 -4.37 -13.21 -7.26
N VAL A 355 -3.78 -14.42 -7.27
CA VAL A 355 -2.38 -14.61 -7.68
C VAL A 355 -2.28 -14.75 -9.20
N GLU A 356 -3.06 -15.66 -9.79
CA GLU A 356 -3.05 -15.91 -11.23
C GLU A 356 -4.05 -15.03 -12.00
N GLY A 357 -5.05 -14.46 -11.31
CA GLY A 357 -6.15 -13.74 -11.95
C GLY A 357 -7.20 -14.66 -12.59
N LYS A 358 -7.16 -15.95 -12.28
CA LYS A 358 -8.06 -16.96 -12.84
C LYS A 358 -9.43 -16.88 -12.16
N THR A 359 -10.49 -16.80 -12.95
CA THR A 359 -11.86 -16.96 -12.45
C THR A 359 -12.16 -18.44 -12.29
N GLU A 360 -12.39 -18.90 -11.07
CA GLU A 360 -12.75 -20.30 -10.78
C GLU A 360 -14.23 -20.56 -11.10
N GLN A 361 -15.11 -19.63 -10.71
CA GLN A 361 -16.52 -19.72 -11.02
C GLN A 361 -17.15 -18.33 -11.11
N CYS A 362 -18.10 -18.19 -12.03
CA CYS A 362 -18.89 -16.98 -12.25
C CYS A 362 -20.38 -17.35 -12.21
N VAL A 363 -21.10 -16.87 -11.19
CA VAL A 363 -22.53 -17.10 -10.99
C VAL A 363 -23.29 -15.86 -11.46
N LYS A 364 -24.07 -16.02 -12.53
CA LYS A 364 -24.88 -14.97 -13.13
C LYS A 364 -26.22 -14.88 -12.40
N LEU A 365 -26.63 -13.67 -12.00
CA LEU A 365 -27.94 -13.42 -11.40
C LEU A 365 -28.98 -13.12 -12.49
N ASP A 366 -30.24 -13.22 -12.10
CA ASP A 366 -31.37 -12.97 -13.00
C ASP A 366 -31.45 -11.46 -13.36
N GLN A 367 -32.10 -11.13 -14.48
CA GLN A 367 -32.31 -9.73 -14.87
C GLN A 367 -33.07 -8.96 -13.77
N ASN A 368 -32.63 -7.73 -13.48
CA ASN A 368 -33.15 -6.85 -12.43
C ASN A 368 -32.89 -7.34 -10.99
N GLU A 369 -31.96 -8.27 -10.82
CA GLU A 369 -31.36 -8.61 -9.54
C GLU A 369 -30.00 -7.93 -9.38
N ALA A 370 -29.84 -7.16 -8.31
CA ALA A 370 -28.64 -6.39 -8.02
C ALA A 370 -28.01 -6.85 -6.70
N ALA A 371 -26.82 -7.46 -6.74
CA ALA A 371 -26.08 -7.79 -5.53
C ALA A 371 -25.47 -6.52 -4.90
N LEU A 372 -25.76 -6.26 -3.63
CA LEU A 372 -25.33 -5.04 -2.94
C LEU A 372 -24.47 -5.31 -1.71
N SER A 373 -24.58 -6.51 -1.13
CA SER A 373 -23.81 -6.88 0.05
C SER A 373 -23.40 -8.34 -0.01
N ILE A 374 -22.25 -8.65 0.60
CA ILE A 374 -21.70 -9.99 0.70
C ILE A 374 -21.01 -10.18 2.06
N ALA A 375 -21.13 -11.39 2.62
CA ALA A 375 -20.39 -11.82 3.79
C ALA A 375 -20.10 -13.33 3.74
N LEU A 376 -18.94 -13.72 4.27
CA LEU A 376 -18.66 -15.10 4.65
C LEU A 376 -19.17 -15.35 6.06
N CYS A 377 -19.83 -16.49 6.27
CA CYS A 377 -20.34 -16.86 7.59
C CYS A 377 -20.24 -18.36 7.85
N LYS A 378 -19.89 -18.69 9.10
CA LYS A 378 -20.02 -20.03 9.69
C LYS A 378 -21.23 -20.01 10.63
N PHE A 379 -22.17 -20.92 10.43
CA PHE A 379 -23.39 -21.00 11.26
C PHE A 379 -23.21 -22.02 12.38
N SER A 380 -23.61 -21.67 13.59
CA SER A 380 -23.50 -22.52 14.78
C SER A 380 -24.34 -23.81 14.71
N ASN A 381 -25.36 -23.83 13.86
CA ASN A 381 -26.25 -24.97 13.65
C ASN A 381 -25.85 -25.84 12.44
N GLN A 382 -24.70 -25.56 11.82
CA GLN A 382 -24.10 -26.33 10.73
C GLN A 382 -22.75 -26.91 11.19
N PRO A 383 -22.17 -27.88 10.45
CA PRO A 383 -20.83 -28.36 10.74
C PRO A 383 -19.80 -27.23 10.76
N GLU A 384 -18.87 -27.25 11.71
CA GLU A 384 -17.91 -26.16 11.93
C GLU A 384 -16.96 -25.93 10.74
N SER A 385 -16.69 -26.97 9.96
CA SER A 385 -15.90 -26.89 8.73
C SER A 385 -16.65 -26.24 7.57
N GLN A 386 -17.97 -26.13 7.64
CA GLN A 386 -18.77 -25.64 6.51
C GLN A 386 -18.87 -24.11 6.54
N GLN A 387 -18.36 -23.48 5.48
CA GLN A 387 -18.52 -22.06 5.22
C GLN A 387 -19.66 -21.80 4.24
N PHE A 388 -20.34 -20.66 4.43
CA PHE A 388 -21.39 -20.18 3.54
C PHE A 388 -21.09 -18.76 3.11
N VAL A 389 -21.47 -18.43 1.88
CA VAL A 389 -21.51 -17.07 1.35
C VAL A 389 -22.96 -16.63 1.35
N VAL A 390 -23.23 -15.48 1.96
CA VAL A 390 -24.56 -14.86 1.87
C VAL A 390 -24.44 -13.57 1.11
N VAL A 391 -25.24 -13.46 0.04
CA VAL A 391 -25.31 -12.28 -0.83
C VAL A 391 -26.67 -11.63 -0.67
N GLY A 392 -26.66 -10.33 -0.38
CA GLY A 392 -27.85 -9.49 -0.33
C GLY A 392 -28.15 -8.94 -1.71
N VAL A 393 -29.34 -9.25 -2.22
CA VAL A 393 -29.80 -8.92 -3.57
C VAL A 393 -31.03 -8.01 -3.48
N ALA A 394 -31.03 -6.92 -4.26
CA ALA A 394 -32.20 -6.08 -4.49
C ALA A 394 -32.91 -6.51 -5.78
N LYS A 395 -34.24 -6.41 -5.80
CA LYS A 395 -35.05 -6.68 -6.99
C LYS A 395 -35.85 -5.46 -7.41
N ASP A 396 -35.87 -5.18 -8.72
CA ASP A 396 -36.58 -4.06 -9.34
C ASP A 396 -36.26 -2.74 -8.62
N TYR A 397 -34.95 -2.47 -8.47
CA TYR A 397 -34.46 -1.36 -7.68
C TYR A 397 -34.34 -0.08 -8.51
N GLN A 398 -35.24 0.87 -8.30
CA GLN A 398 -35.17 2.18 -8.93
C GLN A 398 -34.46 3.16 -7.98
N LEU A 399 -33.44 3.85 -8.49
CA LEU A 399 -32.65 4.79 -7.68
C LEU A 399 -33.34 6.15 -7.48
N ASN A 400 -33.99 6.67 -8.52
CA ASN A 400 -34.60 8.00 -8.49
C ASN A 400 -35.96 8.05 -9.22
N PRO A 401 -37.08 8.38 -8.52
CA PRO A 401 -37.20 8.35 -7.06
C PRO A 401 -36.93 6.94 -6.52
N ARG A 402 -36.42 6.82 -5.29
CA ARG A 402 -36.09 5.51 -4.70
C ARG A 402 -37.34 4.66 -4.58
N GLN A 403 -37.40 3.56 -5.32
CA GLN A 403 -38.44 2.53 -5.23
C GLN A 403 -37.78 1.15 -5.28
N VAL A 404 -38.39 0.16 -4.63
CA VAL A 404 -37.85 -1.20 -4.59
C VAL A 404 -39.01 -2.20 -4.70
N GLY A 405 -38.88 -3.20 -5.58
CA GLY A 405 -39.84 -4.30 -5.68
C GLY A 405 -39.68 -5.35 -4.58
N GLY A 406 -38.47 -5.50 -4.04
CA GLY A 406 -38.18 -6.32 -2.86
C GLY A 406 -36.68 -6.58 -2.68
N GLY A 407 -36.34 -7.39 -1.68
CA GLY A 407 -34.98 -7.87 -1.47
C GLY A 407 -34.93 -9.39 -1.33
N SER A 408 -33.74 -9.98 -1.42
CA SER A 408 -33.52 -11.40 -1.17
C SER A 408 -32.14 -11.68 -0.61
N LEU A 409 -32.02 -12.73 0.19
CA LEU A 409 -30.74 -13.28 0.64
C LEU A 409 -30.47 -14.60 -0.08
N TYR A 410 -29.35 -14.63 -0.79
CA TYR A 410 -28.89 -15.80 -1.53
C TYR A 410 -27.83 -16.46 -0.68
N THR A 411 -28.10 -17.70 -0.26
CA THR A 411 -27.16 -18.47 0.57
C THR A 411 -26.51 -19.53 -0.28
N TYR A 412 -25.19 -19.45 -0.44
CA TYR A 412 -24.37 -20.43 -1.14
C TYR A 412 -23.53 -21.22 -0.15
N ARG A 413 -23.38 -22.51 -0.43
CA ARG A 413 -22.46 -23.41 0.26
C ARG A 413 -21.13 -23.42 -0.49
N LEU A 414 -20.04 -23.09 0.19
CA LEU A 414 -18.70 -23.13 -0.38
C LEU A 414 -18.07 -24.51 -0.23
N ASN A 415 -17.25 -24.90 -1.21
CA ASN A 415 -16.30 -25.99 -1.04
C ASN A 415 -15.06 -25.53 -0.24
N ALA A 416 -14.28 -26.49 0.27
CA ALA A 416 -13.10 -26.20 1.10
C ALA A 416 -12.04 -25.37 0.37
N ASP A 417 -11.87 -25.63 -0.94
CA ASP A 417 -10.84 -24.98 -1.74
C ASP A 417 -11.26 -23.60 -2.30
N CYS A 418 -12.53 -23.19 -2.09
CA CYS A 418 -13.11 -21.96 -2.64
C CYS A 418 -13.04 -21.85 -4.17
N THR A 419 -13.19 -22.97 -4.87
CA THR A 419 -13.24 -23.04 -6.34
C THR A 419 -14.65 -23.17 -6.87
N ASN A 420 -15.61 -23.58 -6.04
CA ASN A 420 -17.01 -23.76 -6.42
C ASN A 420 -17.95 -23.44 -5.24
N MET A 421 -19.10 -22.84 -5.55
CA MET A 421 -20.19 -22.56 -4.65
C MET A 421 -21.52 -23.06 -5.20
N GLU A 422 -22.32 -23.67 -4.33
CA GLU A 422 -23.62 -24.24 -4.67
C GLU A 422 -24.75 -23.48 -3.97
N LEU A 423 -25.80 -23.11 -4.71
CA LEU A 423 -26.95 -22.40 -4.15
C LEU A 423 -27.75 -23.33 -3.22
N VAL A 424 -27.95 -22.89 -1.97
CA VAL A 424 -28.74 -23.64 -0.97
C VAL A 424 -30.20 -23.19 -0.98
N HIS A 425 -30.45 -21.89 -0.85
CA HIS A 425 -31.79 -21.31 -0.94
C HIS A 425 -31.74 -19.79 -1.20
N LYS A 426 -32.88 -19.25 -1.66
CA LYS A 426 -33.16 -17.82 -1.79
C LYS A 426 -34.23 -17.42 -0.76
N THR A 427 -33.93 -16.47 0.12
CA THR A 427 -34.89 -15.99 1.14
C THR A 427 -35.38 -14.59 0.80
N SER A 428 -36.66 -14.44 0.46
CA SER A 428 -37.26 -13.14 0.15
C SER A 428 -37.37 -12.24 1.39
N LEU A 429 -37.16 -10.94 1.19
CA LEU A 429 -37.19 -9.87 2.18
C LEU A 429 -38.08 -8.73 1.71
N ASP A 430 -38.58 -7.95 2.67
CA ASP A 430 -39.50 -6.83 2.43
C ASP A 430 -38.80 -5.60 1.83
N GLU A 431 -37.49 -5.45 2.07
CA GLU A 431 -36.68 -4.32 1.59
C GLU A 431 -35.27 -4.80 1.22
N VAL A 432 -34.45 -3.89 0.70
CA VAL A 432 -33.09 -4.17 0.25
C VAL A 432 -32.14 -4.51 1.41
N PRO A 433 -31.42 -5.65 1.36
CA PRO A 433 -30.34 -5.98 2.28
C PRO A 433 -29.01 -5.32 1.87
N THR A 434 -28.78 -4.09 2.31
CA THR A 434 -27.58 -3.29 1.96
C THR A 434 -26.34 -3.63 2.79
N ALA A 435 -26.49 -4.26 3.95
CA ALA A 435 -25.37 -4.63 4.81
C ALA A 435 -25.57 -6.02 5.43
N ILE A 436 -24.50 -6.81 5.46
CA ILE A 436 -24.48 -8.17 6.04
C ILE A 436 -23.19 -8.34 6.84
N CYS A 437 -23.30 -8.95 8.03
CA CYS A 437 -22.16 -9.22 8.92
C CYS A 437 -22.34 -10.57 9.62
N SER A 438 -21.30 -11.38 9.67
CA SER A 438 -21.27 -12.61 10.48
C SER A 438 -21.19 -12.23 11.97
N PHE A 439 -22.05 -12.82 12.80
CA PHE A 439 -22.09 -12.50 14.23
C PHE A 439 -22.46 -13.72 15.07
N GLN A 440 -21.54 -14.16 15.94
CA GLN A 440 -21.76 -15.24 16.93
C GLN A 440 -22.41 -16.51 16.34
N GLY A 441 -21.92 -16.98 15.19
CA GLY A 441 -22.45 -18.17 14.53
C GLY A 441 -23.83 -17.98 13.89
N ARG A 442 -24.22 -16.72 13.65
CA ARG A 442 -25.47 -16.26 13.02
C ARG A 442 -25.15 -15.10 12.05
N LEU A 443 -26.18 -14.56 11.41
CA LEU A 443 -26.05 -13.49 10.41
C LEU A 443 -26.81 -12.24 10.82
N LEU A 444 -26.14 -11.10 10.93
CA LEU A 444 -26.78 -9.79 11.02
C LEU A 444 -27.00 -9.23 9.62
N VAL A 445 -28.21 -8.73 9.36
CA VAL A 445 -28.60 -8.16 8.07
C VAL A 445 -29.32 -6.85 8.31
N GLY A 446 -28.85 -5.79 7.63
CA GLY A 446 -29.52 -4.50 7.57
C GLY A 446 -30.48 -4.49 6.38
N VAL A 447 -31.78 -4.55 6.65
CA VAL A 447 -32.86 -4.55 5.65
C VAL A 447 -33.53 -3.19 5.68
N GLY A 448 -33.12 -2.29 4.78
CA GLY A 448 -33.49 -0.88 4.88
C GLY A 448 -33.07 -0.29 6.22
N ARG A 449 -34.04 0.19 7.02
CA ARG A 449 -33.81 0.69 8.39
C ARG A 449 -33.79 -0.39 9.47
N MET A 450 -34.10 -1.64 9.12
CA MET A 450 -34.31 -2.70 10.11
C MET A 450 -33.05 -3.53 10.29
N LEU A 451 -32.51 -3.59 11.51
CA LEU A 451 -31.44 -4.52 11.84
C LEU A 451 -32.04 -5.85 12.29
N ARG A 452 -31.76 -6.93 11.55
CA ARG A 452 -32.31 -8.25 11.80
C ARG A 452 -31.20 -9.27 12.06
N LEU A 453 -31.41 -10.16 13.04
CA LEU A 453 -30.57 -11.33 13.24
C LEU A 453 -31.24 -12.55 12.62
N TYR A 454 -30.52 -13.25 11.75
CA TYR A 454 -30.95 -14.44 11.07
C TYR A 454 -30.12 -15.65 11.49
N ASP A 455 -30.76 -16.81 11.45
CA ASP A 455 -30.15 -18.11 11.65
C ASP A 455 -30.42 -19.00 10.43
N MET A 456 -29.54 -19.96 10.18
CA MET A 456 -29.62 -20.80 9.00
C MET A 456 -30.76 -21.80 9.11
N GLY A 457 -31.66 -21.84 8.12
CA GLY A 457 -32.72 -22.83 8.01
C GLY A 457 -32.56 -23.70 6.76
N LYS A 458 -33.23 -24.86 6.71
CA LYS A 458 -33.13 -25.77 5.56
C LYS A 458 -33.69 -25.18 4.27
N LYS A 459 -34.77 -24.39 4.34
CA LYS A 459 -35.46 -23.82 3.18
C LYS A 459 -35.29 -22.30 3.02
N LYS A 460 -35.00 -21.60 4.11
CA LYS A 460 -34.86 -20.14 4.17
C LYS A 460 -34.14 -19.72 5.45
N MET A 461 -33.62 -18.49 5.47
CA MET A 461 -33.09 -17.85 6.67
C MET A 461 -34.21 -17.53 7.66
N LEU A 462 -34.01 -17.87 8.93
CA LEU A 462 -35.00 -17.71 10.00
C LEU A 462 -34.69 -16.45 10.81
N ARG A 463 -35.56 -15.44 10.74
CA ARG A 463 -35.45 -14.22 11.55
C ARG A 463 -35.63 -14.58 13.04
N LYS A 464 -34.64 -14.24 13.86
CA LYS A 464 -34.62 -14.47 15.32
C LYS A 464 -34.95 -13.20 16.11
N CYS A 465 -34.42 -12.07 15.68
CA CYS A 465 -34.74 -10.78 16.27
C CYS A 465 -34.66 -9.64 15.26
N GLU A 466 -35.23 -8.50 15.63
CA GLU A 466 -35.37 -7.32 14.78
C GLU A 466 -35.37 -6.06 15.65
N ASN A 467 -34.66 -5.03 15.21
CA ASN A 467 -34.74 -3.66 15.73
C ASN A 467 -35.09 -2.71 14.57
N LYS A 468 -36.03 -1.78 14.81
CA LYS A 468 -36.55 -0.82 13.82
C LYS A 468 -36.31 0.65 14.20
N HIS A 469 -35.52 0.89 15.24
CA HIS A 469 -35.29 2.23 15.81
C HIS A 469 -34.18 3.00 15.09
N ILE A 470 -33.50 2.38 14.11
CA ILE A 470 -32.58 3.10 13.23
C ILE A 470 -33.41 3.97 12.26
N PRO A 471 -33.05 5.25 12.02
CA PRO A 471 -33.93 6.18 11.31
C PRO A 471 -34.12 5.89 9.82
N ASN A 472 -33.03 5.71 9.05
CA ASN A 472 -33.08 5.76 7.59
C ASN A 472 -32.72 4.43 6.93
N MET A 473 -31.44 4.16 6.67
CA MET A 473 -31.01 3.00 5.91
C MET A 473 -29.64 2.57 6.34
N ILE A 474 -29.49 1.29 6.66
CA ILE A 474 -28.24 0.73 7.14
C ILE A 474 -27.30 0.52 5.95
N VAL A 475 -26.12 1.14 5.96
CA VAL A 475 -25.14 1.02 4.87
C VAL A 475 -23.97 0.11 5.22
N ASN A 476 -23.67 -0.07 6.51
CA ASN A 476 -22.61 -0.96 6.97
C ASN A 476 -22.93 -1.52 8.37
N ILE A 477 -22.45 -2.73 8.63
CA ILE A 477 -22.55 -3.41 9.93
C ILE A 477 -21.20 -4.03 10.23
N GLN A 478 -20.63 -3.70 11.38
CA GLN A 478 -19.49 -4.41 11.95
C GLN A 478 -19.85 -4.92 13.34
N ALA A 479 -19.23 -6.01 13.78
CA ALA A 479 -19.48 -6.56 15.09
C ALA A 479 -18.18 -7.02 15.74
N VAL A 480 -18.01 -6.68 17.02
CA VAL A 480 -16.86 -7.08 17.83
C VAL A 480 -17.39 -7.58 19.16
N GLY A 481 -17.12 -8.86 19.46
CA GLY A 481 -17.58 -9.52 20.68
C GLY A 481 -19.10 -9.47 20.83
N GLN A 482 -19.57 -8.56 21.69
CA GLN A 482 -20.96 -8.41 22.10
C GLN A 482 -21.65 -7.15 21.59
N ARG A 483 -20.87 -6.23 20.99
CA ARG A 483 -21.33 -4.98 20.39
C ARG A 483 -21.44 -5.12 18.88
N VAL A 484 -22.44 -4.45 18.34
CA VAL A 484 -22.70 -4.29 16.92
C VAL A 484 -22.67 -2.80 16.61
N TYR A 485 -21.91 -2.42 15.60
CA TYR A 485 -21.77 -1.05 15.12
C TYR A 485 -22.52 -0.95 13.81
N VAL A 486 -23.56 -0.15 13.79
CA VAL A 486 -24.44 0.03 12.64
C VAL A 486 -24.20 1.42 12.06
N SER A 487 -23.93 1.50 10.77
CA SER A 487 -23.81 2.77 10.06
C SER A 487 -25.10 3.08 9.32
N ASP A 488 -25.69 4.24 9.59
CA ASP A 488 -26.81 4.78 8.83
C ASP A 488 -26.31 5.61 7.65
N VAL A 489 -27.09 5.66 6.58
CA VAL A 489 -26.78 6.41 5.36
C VAL A 489 -26.67 7.93 5.61
N GLN A 490 -27.27 8.44 6.68
CA GLN A 490 -27.40 9.86 6.99
C GLN A 490 -27.08 10.19 8.46
N GLU A 491 -27.53 9.36 9.40
CA GLU A 491 -27.43 9.64 10.84
C GLU A 491 -26.23 8.93 11.49
N SER A 492 -25.07 8.96 10.81
CA SER A 492 -23.78 8.49 11.34
C SER A 492 -23.81 7.04 11.85
N VAL A 493 -23.39 6.79 13.09
CA VAL A 493 -23.19 5.45 13.65
C VAL A 493 -23.99 5.22 14.94
N TYR A 494 -24.51 4.01 15.08
CA TYR A 494 -25.25 3.53 16.23
C TYR A 494 -24.53 2.34 16.86
N PHE A 495 -24.44 2.35 18.19
CA PHE A 495 -23.88 1.27 18.98
C PHE A 495 -25.02 0.43 19.55
N VAL A 496 -25.02 -0.85 19.18
CA VAL A 496 -26.09 -1.79 19.48
C VAL A 496 -25.55 -2.95 20.30
N ARG A 497 -26.27 -3.32 21.36
CA ARG A 497 -25.98 -4.46 22.22
C ARG A 497 -26.96 -5.59 21.91
N TYR A 498 -26.43 -6.79 21.70
CA TYR A 498 -27.25 -7.99 21.54
C TYR A 498 -27.41 -8.75 22.86
N LYS A 499 -28.61 -8.74 23.44
CA LYS A 499 -28.95 -9.52 24.63
C LYS A 499 -29.41 -10.92 24.24
N ARG A 500 -28.54 -11.91 24.51
CA ARG A 500 -28.77 -13.31 24.12
C ARG A 500 -29.96 -13.96 24.83
N GLN A 501 -30.22 -13.59 26.09
CA GLN A 501 -31.31 -14.18 26.89
C GLN A 501 -32.68 -13.82 26.32
N GLU A 502 -32.85 -12.57 25.88
CA GLU A 502 -34.12 -12.03 25.36
C GLU A 502 -34.20 -12.08 23.84
N ASN A 503 -33.09 -12.41 23.16
CA ASN A 503 -32.92 -12.19 21.72
C ASN A 503 -33.31 -10.76 21.31
N GLN A 504 -32.84 -9.75 22.05
CA GLN A 504 -33.13 -8.34 21.74
C GLN A 504 -31.86 -7.61 21.29
N LEU A 505 -32.04 -6.70 20.34
CA LEU A 505 -31.02 -5.76 19.87
C LEU A 505 -31.39 -4.38 20.43
N ILE A 506 -30.54 -3.81 21.28
CA ILE A 506 -30.81 -2.55 21.98
C ILE A 506 -29.79 -1.51 21.55
N ILE A 507 -30.25 -0.36 21.06
CA ILE A 507 -29.38 0.79 20.77
C ILE A 507 -29.09 1.48 22.11
N PHE A 508 -27.82 1.50 22.52
CA PHE A 508 -27.43 2.09 23.80
C PHE A 508 -26.69 3.42 23.64
N ALA A 509 -26.08 3.67 22.47
CA ALA A 509 -25.43 4.93 22.16
C ALA A 509 -25.48 5.27 20.65
N ASP A 510 -25.37 6.55 20.34
CA ASP A 510 -25.34 7.11 18.99
C ASP A 510 -24.47 8.37 18.90
N ASP A 511 -24.15 8.80 17.67
CA ASP A 511 -23.45 10.06 17.40
C ASP A 511 -24.38 11.27 17.63
N THR A 512 -23.78 12.45 17.79
CA THR A 512 -24.46 13.73 17.91
C THR A 512 -24.59 14.47 16.59
N HIS A 513 -23.78 14.12 15.59
CA HIS A 513 -23.76 14.78 14.29
C HIS A 513 -24.26 13.82 13.21
N PRO A 514 -25.05 14.30 12.24
CA PRO A 514 -25.46 13.47 11.13
C PRO A 514 -24.27 13.38 10.15
N ARG A 515 -23.98 12.19 9.62
CA ARG A 515 -22.85 11.89 8.70
C ARG A 515 -23.29 10.90 7.62
N TRP A 516 -22.91 11.20 6.37
CA TRP A 516 -23.42 10.53 5.19
C TRP A 516 -22.52 9.34 4.89
N ILE A 517 -22.60 8.30 5.72
CA ILE A 517 -21.56 7.28 5.81
C ILE A 517 -21.38 6.51 4.50
N THR A 518 -20.12 6.32 4.11
CA THR A 518 -19.68 5.46 3.00
C THR A 518 -18.96 4.22 3.51
N ALA A 519 -18.01 4.39 4.42
CA ALA A 519 -17.19 3.33 4.98
C ALA A 519 -16.96 3.54 6.47
N THR A 520 -16.76 2.44 7.20
CA THR A 520 -16.43 2.47 8.63
C THR A 520 -15.46 1.35 8.97
N THR A 521 -14.68 1.54 10.03
CA THR A 521 -13.87 0.48 10.65
C THR A 521 -13.80 0.66 12.16
N VAL A 522 -14.02 -0.42 12.89
CA VAL A 522 -13.80 -0.45 14.34
C VAL A 522 -12.29 -0.42 14.61
N LEU A 523 -11.84 0.55 15.40
CA LEU A 523 -10.43 0.69 15.78
C LEU A 523 -10.12 -0.07 17.08
N ASP A 524 -11.04 0.03 18.04
CA ASP A 524 -11.06 -0.66 19.32
C ASP A 524 -12.51 -0.83 19.80
N TYR A 525 -12.74 -1.45 20.97
CA TYR A 525 -14.09 -1.76 21.46
C TYR A 525 -14.98 -0.51 21.69
N GLY A 526 -14.39 0.67 21.90
CA GLY A 526 -15.10 1.93 22.14
C GLY A 526 -15.00 2.94 21.00
N THR A 527 -14.21 2.67 19.97
CA THR A 527 -13.80 3.67 18.96
C THR A 527 -14.03 3.17 17.55
N ILE A 528 -14.68 3.98 16.73
CA ILE A 528 -14.98 3.70 15.34
C ILE A 528 -14.50 4.86 14.46
N ALA A 529 -13.82 4.53 13.36
CA ALA A 529 -13.51 5.47 12.30
C ALA A 529 -14.59 5.42 11.23
N THR A 530 -14.94 6.58 10.71
CA THR A 530 -16.03 6.79 9.76
C THR A 530 -15.56 7.66 8.60
N ALA A 531 -16.04 7.34 7.40
CA ALA A 531 -15.88 8.12 6.19
C ALA A 531 -17.26 8.49 5.65
N ASP A 532 -17.37 9.65 4.99
CA ASP A 532 -18.61 10.12 4.40
C ASP A 532 -18.54 10.46 2.91
N LYS A 533 -19.73 10.63 2.31
CA LYS A 533 -19.93 10.99 0.89
C LYS A 533 -19.33 12.35 0.50
N PHE A 534 -18.97 13.18 1.46
CA PHE A 534 -18.41 14.50 1.25
C PHE A 534 -16.90 14.54 1.46
N GLY A 535 -16.26 13.39 1.64
CA GLY A 535 -14.81 13.26 1.76
C GLY A 535 -14.25 13.66 3.12
N ASN A 536 -15.05 13.50 4.19
CA ASN A 536 -14.56 13.64 5.56
C ASN A 536 -14.23 12.27 6.17
N ILE A 537 -13.22 12.26 7.04
CA ILE A 537 -12.96 11.17 7.97
C ILE A 537 -13.18 11.69 9.39
N ALA A 538 -13.85 10.91 10.23
CA ALA A 538 -14.04 11.20 11.64
C ALA A 538 -13.82 9.97 12.51
N ILE A 539 -13.24 10.18 13.69
CA ILE A 539 -13.08 9.14 14.72
C ILE A 539 -14.00 9.46 15.88
N ILE A 540 -14.91 8.52 16.16
CA ILE A 540 -15.95 8.62 17.16
C ILE A 540 -15.65 7.63 18.27
N ARG A 541 -15.69 8.08 19.53
CA ARG A 541 -15.35 7.30 20.71
C ARG A 541 -16.45 7.39 21.76
N LEU A 542 -16.85 6.25 22.30
CA LEU A 542 -17.73 6.18 23.46
C LEU A 542 -17.01 6.73 24.72
N PRO A 543 -17.70 7.49 25.58
CA PRO A 543 -17.18 7.87 26.89
C PRO A 543 -16.84 6.63 27.73
N GLY A 544 -15.83 6.71 28.61
CA GLY A 544 -15.44 5.58 29.47
C GLY A 544 -16.51 5.15 30.49
N SER A 545 -17.48 6.01 30.78
CA SER A 545 -18.60 5.75 31.70
C SER A 545 -19.82 5.10 31.05
N VAL A 546 -19.72 4.69 29.78
CA VAL A 546 -20.81 4.10 29.01
C VAL A 546 -21.23 2.73 29.59
N SER A 547 -22.53 2.50 29.71
CA SER A 547 -23.09 1.19 30.05
C SER A 547 -23.72 0.53 28.82
N ASP A 548 -23.36 -0.72 28.56
CA ASP A 548 -23.98 -1.54 27.51
C ASP A 548 -25.32 -2.14 27.97
N ASP A 549 -25.53 -2.25 29.28
CA ASP A 549 -26.68 -2.88 29.89
C ASP A 549 -27.81 -1.86 30.08
N VAL A 550 -28.28 -1.34 28.95
CA VAL A 550 -29.48 -0.50 28.90
C VAL A 550 -30.70 -1.40 28.66
N ASP A 551 -31.74 -1.26 29.46
CA ASP A 551 -33.04 -1.93 29.27
C ASP A 551 -34.03 -1.00 28.59
N GLU A 552 -34.53 -1.42 27.43
CA GLU A 552 -35.60 -0.74 26.70
C GLU A 552 -36.95 -1.19 27.29
N ASP A 553 -37.58 -0.34 28.12
CA ASP A 553 -38.87 -0.65 28.76
C ASP A 553 -40.02 -0.56 27.74
N PRO A 554 -40.71 -1.67 27.40
CA PRO A 554 -41.80 -1.68 26.43
C PRO A 554 -43.07 -0.97 26.92
N THR A 555 -43.18 -0.67 28.21
CA THR A 555 -44.37 -0.09 28.84
C THR A 555 -44.36 1.44 28.91
N GLY A 556 -43.22 2.09 28.58
CA GLY A 556 -43.08 3.54 28.62
C GLY A 556 -43.17 4.15 30.03
N ASN A 557 -43.03 3.35 31.09
CA ASN A 557 -43.24 3.76 32.48
C ASN A 557 -41.97 4.20 33.21
N LYS A 558 -40.80 4.21 32.56
CA LYS A 558 -39.57 4.72 33.18
C LYS A 558 -39.51 6.25 33.30
N ALA A 559 -38.79 6.68 34.32
CA ALA A 559 -38.59 8.05 34.76
C ALA A 559 -38.07 8.98 33.64
N LEU A 560 -38.34 10.29 33.78
CA LEU A 560 -37.98 11.39 32.86
C LEU A 560 -36.54 11.35 32.30
N TRP A 561 -35.62 10.67 33.00
CA TRP A 561 -34.20 10.53 32.70
C TRP A 561 -33.86 9.47 31.64
N ASP A 562 -34.77 8.53 31.35
CA ASP A 562 -34.59 7.48 30.32
C ASP A 562 -35.20 7.88 28.96
N ARG A 563 -35.69 9.12 28.83
CA ARG A 563 -36.04 9.68 27.51
C ARG A 563 -34.75 9.93 26.72
N GLY A 564 -34.67 9.31 25.55
CA GLY A 564 -33.54 9.45 24.62
C GLY A 564 -33.06 10.90 24.46
N LEU A 565 -31.74 11.09 24.49
CA LEU A 565 -31.16 12.43 24.40
C LEU A 565 -31.12 12.86 22.92
N LEU A 566 -31.53 14.10 22.63
CA LEU A 566 -31.56 14.65 21.26
C LEU A 566 -32.36 13.78 20.26
N ASN A 567 -33.51 13.24 20.67
CA ASN A 567 -34.34 12.32 19.85
C ASN A 567 -33.62 11.04 19.39
N GLY A 568 -32.57 10.61 20.10
CA GLY A 568 -31.81 9.39 19.79
C GLY A 568 -31.57 8.52 21.03
N ALA A 569 -30.41 7.86 21.11
CA ALA A 569 -30.07 7.06 22.28
C ALA A 569 -29.82 7.93 23.53
N SER A 570 -29.88 7.31 24.71
CA SER A 570 -29.63 8.01 25.98
C SER A 570 -28.16 8.43 26.15
N GLN A 571 -27.22 7.68 25.57
CA GLN A 571 -25.79 7.94 25.66
C GLN A 571 -25.24 8.44 24.31
N LYS A 572 -24.39 9.46 24.35
CA LYS A 572 -23.81 10.06 23.15
C LYS A 572 -22.33 9.76 23.02
N ALA A 573 -21.91 9.39 21.82
CA ALA A 573 -20.51 9.23 21.49
C ALA A 573 -19.84 10.59 21.23
N GLY A 574 -18.60 10.74 21.66
CA GLY A 574 -17.80 11.94 21.43
C GLY A 574 -16.94 11.83 20.17
N ILE A 575 -16.79 12.93 19.45
CA ILE A 575 -15.90 12.98 18.28
C ILE A 575 -14.50 13.38 18.74
N ILE A 576 -13.51 12.50 18.56
CA ILE A 576 -12.13 12.75 18.99
C ILE A 576 -11.25 13.29 17.86
N SER A 577 -11.62 13.04 16.61
CA SER A 577 -10.89 13.52 15.43
C SER A 577 -11.83 13.77 14.25
N ASN A 578 -11.55 14.81 13.49
CA ASN A 578 -12.24 15.19 12.26
C ASN A 578 -11.23 15.75 11.26
N PHE A 579 -11.34 15.33 10.00
CA PHE A 579 -10.47 15.82 8.94
C PHE A 579 -11.16 15.73 7.57
N HIS A 580 -11.12 16.81 6.80
CA HIS A 580 -11.57 16.81 5.41
C HIS A 580 -10.42 16.40 4.48
N VAL A 581 -10.55 15.22 3.86
CA VAL A 581 -9.59 14.70 2.89
C VAL A 581 -9.67 15.46 1.58
N GLY A 582 -10.88 15.84 1.16
CA GLY A 582 -11.15 16.46 -0.15
C GLY A 582 -11.70 15.47 -1.19
N GLU A 583 -11.65 14.17 -0.90
CA GLU A 583 -12.08 13.10 -1.79
C GLU A 583 -12.95 12.08 -1.04
N VAL A 584 -13.92 11.50 -1.74
CA VAL A 584 -14.85 10.54 -1.13
C VAL A 584 -14.12 9.27 -0.75
N CYS A 585 -14.01 9.00 0.55
CA CYS A 585 -13.37 7.80 1.07
C CYS A 585 -14.32 6.61 0.98
N MET A 586 -13.90 5.53 0.32
CA MET A 586 -14.72 4.34 0.04
C MET A 586 -14.31 3.12 0.85
N SER A 587 -13.12 3.13 1.43
CA SER A 587 -12.67 2.09 2.37
C SER A 587 -11.85 2.69 3.51
N LEU A 588 -11.96 2.06 4.68
CA LEU A 588 -11.15 2.33 5.86
C LEU A 588 -10.71 0.99 6.45
N GLN A 589 -9.42 0.82 6.70
CA GLN A 589 -8.90 -0.40 7.28
C GLN A 589 -7.73 -0.11 8.22
N LYS A 590 -7.82 -0.60 9.45
CA LYS A 590 -6.69 -0.64 10.36
C LYS A 590 -5.75 -1.78 9.94
N ALA A 591 -4.52 -1.46 9.59
CA ALA A 591 -3.55 -2.44 9.08
C ALA A 591 -2.11 -2.05 9.43
N THR A 592 -1.20 -3.02 9.30
CA THR A 592 0.25 -2.78 9.35
C THR A 592 0.80 -2.95 7.94
N LEU A 593 1.33 -1.89 7.34
CA LEU A 593 1.76 -1.88 5.93
C LEU A 593 3.10 -2.59 5.70
N ILE A 594 4.00 -2.52 6.67
CA ILE A 594 5.36 -3.06 6.59
C ILE A 594 5.64 -4.02 7.76
N PRO A 595 6.33 -5.14 7.54
CA PRO A 595 6.74 -6.01 8.65
C PRO A 595 7.58 -5.25 9.69
N GLY A 596 7.20 -5.34 10.96
CA GLY A 596 7.84 -4.60 12.05
C GLY A 596 7.41 -3.13 12.17
N GLY A 597 6.57 -2.64 11.26
CA GLY A 597 5.94 -1.33 11.36
C GLY A 597 4.85 -1.29 12.44
N SER A 598 4.36 -0.09 12.71
CA SER A 598 3.25 0.13 13.64
C SER A 598 1.90 0.16 12.90
N GLU A 599 0.80 -0.11 13.61
CA GLU A 599 -0.54 -0.05 13.02
C GLU A 599 -0.87 1.38 12.55
N SER A 600 -1.53 1.47 11.40
CA SER A 600 -2.05 2.73 10.85
C SER A 600 -3.45 2.51 10.27
N LEU A 601 -4.20 3.62 10.09
CA LEU A 601 -5.52 3.59 9.48
C LEU A 601 -5.37 3.94 8.00
N VAL A 602 -5.42 2.93 7.14
CA VAL A 602 -5.33 3.06 5.69
C VAL A 602 -6.71 3.39 5.15
N TYR A 603 -6.77 4.33 4.20
CA TYR A 603 -7.99 4.70 3.51
C TYR A 603 -7.79 4.75 2.01
N THR A 604 -8.84 4.44 1.26
CA THR A 604 -8.87 4.60 -0.20
C THR A 604 -10.00 5.52 -0.61
N THR A 605 -9.76 6.34 -1.64
CA THR A 605 -10.74 7.30 -2.15
C THR A 605 -11.30 6.86 -3.49
N LEU A 606 -12.43 7.44 -3.88
CA LEU A 606 -13.06 7.23 -5.18
C LEU A 606 -12.18 7.71 -6.34
N SER A 607 -11.31 8.71 -6.11
CA SER A 607 -10.38 9.24 -7.11
C SER A 607 -9.11 8.40 -7.29
N GLY A 608 -8.95 7.31 -6.54
CA GLY A 608 -7.79 6.43 -6.61
C GLY A 608 -6.66 6.76 -5.62
N THR A 609 -6.87 7.69 -4.69
CA THR A 609 -5.89 8.01 -3.64
C THR A 609 -5.85 6.89 -2.60
N VAL A 610 -4.66 6.47 -2.22
CA VAL A 610 -4.40 5.60 -1.07
C VAL A 610 -3.68 6.44 -0.03
N GLY A 611 -4.36 6.72 1.07
CA GLY A 611 -3.81 7.53 2.16
C GLY A 611 -3.73 6.76 3.47
N VAL A 612 -3.07 7.37 4.45
CA VAL A 612 -2.88 6.77 5.77
C VAL A 612 -3.03 7.83 6.86
N LEU A 613 -3.73 7.48 7.94
CA LEU A 613 -3.76 8.23 9.18
C LEU A 613 -2.89 7.51 10.20
N VAL A 614 -1.93 8.25 10.76
CA VAL A 614 -0.88 7.72 11.63
C VAL A 614 -1.04 8.30 13.03
N PRO A 615 -1.03 7.47 14.10
CA PRO A 615 -1.01 7.98 15.46
C PRO A 615 0.39 8.49 15.84
N PHE A 616 0.46 9.64 16.51
CA PHE A 616 1.69 10.10 17.16
C PHE A 616 2.05 9.23 18.37
N THR A 617 3.34 9.06 18.61
CA THR A 617 3.85 8.30 19.76
C THR A 617 4.14 9.13 20.99
N SER A 618 4.38 10.44 20.82
CA SER A 618 4.67 11.36 21.91
C SER A 618 4.00 12.71 21.66
N HIS A 619 3.72 13.45 22.74
CA HIS A 619 3.24 14.83 22.64
C HIS A 619 4.29 15.76 22.01
N GLU A 620 5.58 15.49 22.23
CA GLU A 620 6.68 16.25 21.62
C GLU A 620 6.67 16.15 20.09
N ASP A 621 6.36 14.96 19.55
CA ASP A 621 6.21 14.79 18.10
C ASP A 621 4.98 15.53 17.59
N GLN A 622 3.84 15.40 18.28
CA GLN A 622 2.63 16.13 17.92
C GLN A 622 2.90 17.64 17.88
N ASP A 623 3.48 18.20 18.93
CA ASP A 623 3.77 19.63 19.03
C ASP A 623 4.73 20.07 17.93
N PHE A 624 5.79 19.30 17.66
CA PHE A 624 6.72 19.58 16.56
C PHE A 624 5.99 19.66 15.21
N PHE A 625 5.20 18.64 14.84
CA PHE A 625 4.51 18.64 13.56
C PHE A 625 3.41 19.70 13.49
N GLN A 626 2.80 20.06 14.62
CA GLN A 626 1.81 21.11 14.68
C GLN A 626 2.44 22.48 14.39
N HIS A 627 3.59 22.79 15.00
CA HIS A 627 4.31 24.03 14.70
C HIS A 627 4.81 24.04 13.25
N LEU A 628 5.36 22.93 12.76
CA LEU A 628 5.77 22.81 11.36
C LEU A 628 4.60 23.08 10.39
N GLU A 629 3.44 22.48 10.64
CA GLU A 629 2.24 22.72 9.83
C GLU A 629 1.83 24.20 9.87
N MET A 630 1.87 24.84 11.05
CA MET A 630 1.57 26.27 11.20
C MET A 630 2.51 27.16 10.39
N HIS A 631 3.82 26.91 10.43
CA HIS A 631 4.80 27.64 9.62
C HIS A 631 4.60 27.39 8.13
N MET A 632 4.33 26.14 7.73
CA MET A 632 4.11 25.80 6.32
C MET A 632 2.85 26.47 5.75
N ARG A 633 1.80 26.65 6.55
CA ARG A 633 0.58 27.38 6.14
C ARG A 633 0.87 28.83 5.77
N SER A 634 1.79 29.51 6.46
CA SER A 634 2.15 30.90 6.16
C SER A 634 3.21 31.02 5.07
N GLU A 635 4.24 30.18 5.12
CA GLU A 635 5.40 30.27 4.23
C GLU A 635 5.20 29.62 2.86
N ASN A 636 4.28 28.66 2.76
CA ASN A 636 3.93 27.94 1.55
C ASN A 636 2.40 27.78 1.41
N PRO A 637 1.66 28.89 1.21
CA PRO A 637 0.21 28.85 1.12
C PRO A 637 -0.27 28.04 -0.11
N PRO A 638 -1.46 27.43 -0.06
CA PRO A 638 -1.99 26.65 -1.18
C PRO A 638 -2.06 27.46 -2.48
N LEU A 639 -1.63 26.83 -3.58
CA LEU A 639 -1.46 27.47 -4.89
C LEU A 639 -2.70 28.21 -5.41
N CYS A 640 -3.89 27.65 -5.17
CA CYS A 640 -5.16 28.22 -5.67
C CYS A 640 -5.75 29.30 -4.75
N GLY A 641 -4.98 29.85 -3.80
CA GLY A 641 -5.43 30.91 -2.89
C GLY A 641 -6.44 30.44 -1.82
N ARG A 642 -6.65 29.13 -1.68
CA ARG A 642 -7.50 28.55 -0.64
C ARG A 642 -6.75 28.54 0.69
N ASP A 643 -7.36 29.04 1.75
CA ASP A 643 -6.82 28.84 3.11
C ASP A 643 -6.83 27.36 3.50
N HIS A 644 -5.67 26.86 3.94
CA HIS A 644 -5.46 25.45 4.27
C HIS A 644 -6.35 24.98 5.42
N LEU A 645 -6.39 25.73 6.52
CA LEU A 645 -7.16 25.35 7.71
C LEU A 645 -8.65 25.32 7.42
N SER A 646 -9.14 26.29 6.65
CA SER A 646 -10.52 26.37 6.17
C SER A 646 -10.85 25.24 5.19
N PHE A 647 -9.92 24.80 4.35
CA PHE A 647 -10.11 23.62 3.50
C PHE A 647 -10.21 22.34 4.32
N ARG A 648 -9.26 22.09 5.25
CA ARG A 648 -9.31 20.89 6.10
C ARG A 648 -10.50 20.89 7.07
N SER A 649 -11.08 22.07 7.31
CA SER A 649 -12.29 22.29 8.14
C SER A 649 -13.57 22.49 7.31
N TYR A 650 -13.65 21.96 6.09
CA TYR A 650 -14.71 22.30 5.13
C TYR A 650 -16.14 22.13 5.67
N TYR A 651 -16.42 20.98 6.29
CA TYR A 651 -17.74 20.64 6.85
C TYR A 651 -17.74 20.65 8.38
N TYR A 652 -16.67 20.11 8.98
CA TYR A 652 -16.46 20.08 10.41
C TYR A 652 -15.07 20.66 10.70
N PRO A 653 -14.90 21.44 11.78
CA PRO A 653 -13.57 21.92 12.18
C PRO A 653 -12.58 20.76 12.35
N VAL A 654 -11.37 20.94 11.83
CA VAL A 654 -10.26 20.00 12.07
C VAL A 654 -10.09 19.79 13.56
N LYS A 655 -9.94 18.53 13.95
CA LYS A 655 -9.68 18.16 15.34
C LYS A 655 -8.63 17.06 15.38
N ASN A 656 -7.52 17.31 16.06
CA ASN A 656 -6.46 16.34 16.34
C ASN A 656 -5.92 15.59 15.10
N VAL A 657 -5.81 16.28 13.97
CA VAL A 657 -5.17 15.77 12.75
C VAL A 657 -4.29 16.87 12.18
N LEU A 658 -3.07 16.49 11.79
CA LEU A 658 -2.10 17.37 11.14
C LEU A 658 -1.92 16.90 9.70
N ASP A 659 -1.83 17.84 8.76
CA ASP A 659 -1.70 17.54 7.34
C ASP A 659 -0.25 17.21 6.96
N GLY A 660 0.08 15.92 6.94
CA GLY A 660 1.41 15.43 6.55
C GLY A 660 1.80 15.80 5.12
N ASP A 661 0.82 15.93 4.21
CA ASP A 661 1.09 16.29 2.81
C ASP A 661 1.59 17.74 2.70
N LEU A 662 1.06 18.64 3.54
CA LEU A 662 1.56 20.02 3.65
C LEU A 662 2.95 20.04 4.30
N CYS A 663 3.15 19.29 5.39
CA CYS A 663 4.43 19.25 6.09
C CYS A 663 5.56 18.72 5.19
N GLU A 664 5.31 17.74 4.33
CA GLU A 664 6.32 17.20 3.41
C GLU A 664 6.75 18.18 2.31
N GLN A 665 5.95 19.21 2.02
CA GLN A 665 6.35 20.27 1.11
C GLN A 665 7.49 21.12 1.66
N PHE A 666 7.85 20.97 2.94
CA PHE A 666 9.03 21.60 3.53
C PHE A 666 10.30 21.33 2.70
N ASN A 667 10.46 20.13 2.13
CA ASN A 667 11.65 19.81 1.32
C ASN A 667 11.64 20.50 -0.06
N SER A 668 10.50 21.05 -0.48
CA SER A 668 10.31 21.68 -1.79
C SER A 668 10.40 23.20 -1.76
N ILE A 669 10.39 23.84 -0.59
CA ILE A 669 10.53 25.30 -0.46
C ILE A 669 12.00 25.73 -0.53
N ASP A 670 12.22 27.02 -0.73
CA ASP A 670 13.58 27.61 -0.80
C ASP A 670 14.40 27.35 0.48
N LEU A 671 15.71 27.11 0.31
CA LEU A 671 16.63 26.83 1.42
C LEU A 671 16.64 27.92 2.51
N ALA A 672 16.44 29.18 2.13
CA ALA A 672 16.35 30.29 3.08
C ALA A 672 15.14 30.15 4.02
N LYS A 673 13.98 29.74 3.47
CA LYS A 673 12.78 29.46 4.24
C LYS A 673 12.91 28.19 5.07
N GLN A 674 13.49 27.13 4.49
CA GLN A 674 13.78 25.90 5.24
C GLN A 674 14.63 26.19 6.47
N LYS A 675 15.67 27.01 6.31
CA LYS A 675 16.54 27.44 7.40
C LYS A 675 15.77 28.27 8.44
N SER A 676 15.00 29.27 8.02
CA SER A 676 14.21 30.10 8.94
C SER A 676 13.24 29.26 9.77
N ILE A 677 12.48 28.36 9.15
CA ILE A 677 11.53 27.49 9.84
C ILE A 677 12.27 26.51 10.76
N ALA A 678 13.40 25.95 10.33
CA ALA A 678 14.17 25.03 11.15
C ALA A 678 14.77 25.74 12.38
N ASP A 679 15.30 26.95 12.21
CA ASP A 679 15.84 27.78 13.29
C ASP A 679 14.73 28.11 14.32
N ASP A 680 13.50 28.45 13.87
CA ASP A 680 12.33 28.68 14.75
C ASP A 680 11.90 27.42 15.52
N LEU A 681 12.19 26.23 14.99
CA LEU A 681 11.95 24.94 15.63
C LEU A 681 13.15 24.44 16.46
N ASP A 682 14.20 25.24 16.62
CA ASP A 682 15.47 24.89 17.26
C ASP A 682 16.13 23.63 16.63
N ARG A 683 16.07 23.50 15.30
CA ARG A 683 16.58 22.35 14.54
C ARG A 683 17.32 22.79 13.29
N THR A 684 18.03 21.85 12.66
CA THR A 684 18.54 22.05 11.30
C THR A 684 17.53 21.56 10.25
N PRO A 685 17.55 22.08 9.00
CA PRO A 685 16.69 21.56 7.94
C PRO A 685 16.82 20.05 7.75
N SER A 686 18.04 19.51 7.88
CA SER A 686 18.29 18.07 7.78
C SER A 686 17.58 17.24 8.86
N GLU A 687 17.49 17.76 10.09
CA GLU A 687 16.78 17.12 11.19
C GLU A 687 15.27 17.17 11.00
N VAL A 688 14.74 18.28 10.47
CA VAL A 688 13.32 18.41 10.11
C VAL A 688 12.95 17.39 9.01
N SER A 689 13.74 17.34 7.93
CA SER A 689 13.54 16.35 6.84
C SER A 689 13.64 14.92 7.34
N LYS A 690 14.60 14.63 8.24
CA LYS A 690 14.75 13.31 8.86
C LYS A 690 13.51 12.93 9.67
N LYS A 691 13.00 13.84 10.51
CA LYS A 691 11.82 13.60 11.32
C LYS A 691 10.55 13.36 10.46
N LEU A 692 10.42 14.05 9.34
CA LEU A 692 9.37 13.78 8.33
C LEU A 692 9.50 12.38 7.73
N GLU A 693 10.71 11.98 7.34
CA GLU A 693 10.99 10.64 6.79
C GLU A 693 10.80 9.51 7.81
N ASP A 694 11.06 9.75 9.10
CA ASP A 694 10.93 8.75 10.16
C ASP A 694 9.46 8.29 10.31
N ILE A 695 8.49 9.20 10.14
CA ILE A 695 7.06 8.85 10.15
C ILE A 695 6.73 7.92 8.97
N ARG A 696 7.18 8.23 7.76
CA ARG A 696 6.98 7.34 6.60
C ARG A 696 7.68 6.00 6.80
N THR A 697 8.92 6.01 7.28
CA THR A 697 9.72 4.80 7.47
C THR A 697 9.08 3.85 8.49
N ARG A 698 8.40 4.40 9.51
CA ARG A 698 7.77 3.59 10.57
C ARG A 698 6.39 3.03 10.20
N TYR A 699 5.62 3.75 9.41
CA TYR A 699 4.21 3.43 9.16
C TYR A 699 3.87 3.13 7.70
N ALA A 700 4.73 3.50 6.75
CA ALA A 700 4.47 3.49 5.31
C ALA A 700 5.72 3.08 4.49
N PHE A 701 5.68 3.34 3.18
CA PHE A 701 6.74 3.02 2.21
C PHE A 701 7.62 4.22 1.89
#